data_AF-A0A924V1P4-F1
#
_entry.id   AF-A0A924V1P4-F1
#
_cell.length_a   1.000
_cell.length_b   1.000
_cell.length_c   1.000
_cell.angle_alpha   90.00
_cell.angle_beta   90.00
_cell.angle_gamma   90.00
#
_symmetry.space_group_name_H-M   'P 1'
#
loop_
_entity.id
_entity.type
_entity.pdbx_description
1 polymer ?
#
loop_
_entity_poly.entity_id
_entity_poly.type
_entity_poly.pdbx_seq_one_letter_code
_entity_poly.pdbx_strand_id
1 'polypeptide(L)'
;MTPKIQKLKIDLENCYGIRKLEHTFDFSEKNVVSIYAPNGTMKTSFAKTLDDYSKSINSTDEVFKGRATKTVINDQNDTAIPAENIFVIKPYIQNYKSEKITTLLVNKDLKENYEASLKLIEEEKLAFFSKLKQLSGLTGRGNLIEQEFLKAFDQDNFFDLLLNLENQINTTDEHPFSNIIYSKIFEDKILTFLNTKQFKKDITEYIERYDTLIQSSKFLQKGFNHYNVSDIQKNLKSNGFFKANHSLNLHNNTDKKSQTINNEDDLQTIISQEINTVLNDDTIKTKFDEIEKKLTTAQLREFRDYLLDNKNILPELSNIAQFSKEIWISYLVEQKSLFNSLLKQYKISKTAIEEVIKKAKDEETEWLDVISIFNDRFTVPFTLEIQNQDDVILKSEAPNIKFVFNDVNQNEKIDIDNENLLKVLSQGESRALYLLNIIFEIRARKKSNIETIFIIDDIADSFDYKNKYAIVEYISEISETAIFSQIVLTHNFDFFRTIQSRVIGGTSQRKNSFIAQKHIDQIKLTSGGNKTTTNPFELWRTKLSDPIVLVATIPFIRNLVEYREGKSSNNYMKLTSLLHIKSDTASITVSDIQTIYKDTINEVDLSSYPQDKKILDIIFEVSEILYGLQNDDSLNLENKISLSIGIRLKAETLMWSKITDKSPIKGSQTGTLFNKFKGEHKGSPTESANIKLCELVNLMTPENIHLNSFMYEPILDMSNDHLKELYGKIRHI
;
A
#
# COMPACT_ATOMS: atom_id res chain seq x y z
N MET A 1 7.56 27.30 -1.81
CA MET A 1 8.09 26.38 -0.77
C MET A 1 7.35 26.70 0.51
N THR A 2 6.47 25.80 0.95
CA THR A 2 5.80 25.92 2.25
C THR A 2 6.88 25.92 3.34
N PRO A 3 6.86 26.85 4.31
CA PRO A 3 7.87 26.89 5.35
C PRO A 3 7.76 25.63 6.22
N LYS A 4 8.87 24.90 6.30
CA LYS A 4 9.00 23.71 7.13
C LYS A 4 8.70 24.03 8.60
N ILE A 5 8.00 23.14 9.31
CA ILE A 5 7.83 23.17 10.76
C ILE A 5 9.20 22.96 11.42
N GLN A 6 9.71 24.03 12.03
CA GLN A 6 11.01 24.02 12.70
C GLN A 6 10.87 23.72 14.19
N LYS A 7 9.74 24.05 14.80
CA LYS A 7 9.49 23.82 16.23
C LYS A 7 8.12 23.24 16.44
N LEU A 8 8.02 22.32 17.41
CA LEU A 8 6.77 21.77 17.90
C LEU A 8 6.61 22.12 19.38
N LYS A 9 5.70 23.04 19.67
CA LYS A 9 5.31 23.43 21.03
C LYS A 9 4.18 22.53 21.50
N ILE A 10 4.40 21.85 22.62
CA ILE A 10 3.47 20.92 23.23
C ILE A 10 3.14 21.41 24.64
N ASP A 11 1.84 21.48 24.97
CA ASP A 11 1.33 21.68 26.32
C ASP A 11 0.12 20.75 26.54
N LEU A 12 0.36 19.68 27.30
CA LEU A 12 -0.59 18.61 27.58
C LEU A 12 -0.91 18.56 29.07
N GLU A 13 -2.18 18.52 29.44
CA GLU A 13 -2.63 18.29 30.82
C GLU A 13 -3.77 17.27 30.84
N ASN A 14 -3.67 16.27 31.72
CA ASN A 14 -4.61 15.16 31.88
C ASN A 14 -4.93 14.37 30.59
N CYS A 15 -3.94 14.18 29.70
CA CYS A 15 -4.08 13.37 28.48
C CYS A 15 -3.55 11.94 28.72
N TYR A 16 -4.42 10.93 28.73
CA TYR A 16 -4.02 9.52 28.86
C TYR A 16 -3.04 9.23 30.01
N GLY A 17 -3.19 9.90 31.16
CA GLY A 17 -2.33 9.74 32.34
C GLY A 17 -1.12 10.69 32.42
N ILE A 18 -0.87 11.52 31.40
CA ILE A 18 0.04 12.67 31.50
C ILE A 18 -0.64 13.72 32.38
N ARG A 19 -0.13 13.94 33.59
CA ARG A 19 -0.66 15.00 34.49
C ARG A 19 -0.43 16.39 33.89
N LYS A 20 0.83 16.67 33.53
CA LYS A 20 1.26 17.86 32.82
C LYS A 20 2.56 17.59 32.06
N LEU A 21 2.66 18.08 30.83
CA LEU A 21 3.88 18.09 30.02
C LEU A 21 3.90 19.33 29.14
N GLU A 22 4.87 20.20 29.35
CA GLU A 22 5.10 21.40 28.55
C GLU A 22 6.52 21.40 27.99
N HIS A 23 6.67 21.40 26.67
CA HIS A 23 7.98 21.37 26.03
C HIS A 23 7.94 21.92 24.59
N THR A 24 9.06 22.48 24.13
CA THR A 24 9.26 22.85 22.73
C THR A 24 10.35 22.01 22.11
N PHE A 25 9.98 21.15 21.16
CA PHE A 25 10.93 20.38 20.36
C PHE A 25 11.45 21.23 19.21
N ASP A 26 12.77 21.21 18.98
CA ASP A 26 13.43 21.98 17.93
C ASP A 26 14.03 21.05 16.87
N PHE A 27 13.57 21.21 15.63
CA PHE A 27 13.99 20.44 14.46
C PHE A 27 14.91 21.24 13.52
N SER A 28 15.34 22.45 13.88
CA SER A 28 16.08 23.34 12.98
C SER A 28 17.48 22.82 12.63
N GLU A 29 18.19 22.22 13.59
CA GLU A 29 19.53 21.64 13.37
C GLU A 29 19.44 20.20 12.86
N LYS A 30 18.49 19.43 13.41
CA LYS A 30 18.29 18.01 13.09
C LYS A 30 16.79 17.71 13.08
N ASN A 31 16.36 16.96 12.08
CA ASN A 31 14.96 16.57 11.89
C ASN A 31 14.50 15.48 12.86
N VAL A 32 15.29 15.16 13.87
CA VAL A 32 15.10 14.02 14.76
C VAL A 32 15.24 14.50 16.17
N VAL A 33 14.29 14.10 17.00
CA VAL A 33 14.38 14.17 18.46
C VAL A 33 14.29 12.75 19.00
N SER A 34 15.17 12.40 19.92
CA SER A 34 15.13 11.11 20.62
C SER A 34 14.79 11.34 22.09
N ILE A 35 13.88 10.55 22.65
CA ILE A 35 13.43 10.67 24.04
C ILE A 35 13.50 9.29 24.69
N TYR A 36 14.38 9.14 25.66
CA TYR A 36 14.34 8.01 26.57
C TYR A 36 13.29 8.25 27.64
N ALA A 37 12.35 7.33 27.78
CA ALA A 37 11.28 7.41 28.76
C ALA A 37 10.99 6.02 29.34
N PRO A 38 11.18 5.80 30.65
CA PRO A 38 10.85 4.55 31.31
C PRO A 38 9.38 4.16 31.14
N ASN A 39 9.08 2.88 31.35
CA ASN A 39 7.71 2.38 31.30
C ASN A 39 6.82 3.06 32.36
N GLY A 40 5.60 3.40 31.98
CA GLY A 40 4.68 4.16 32.85
C GLY A 40 4.95 5.67 32.99
N THR A 41 5.86 6.23 32.17
CA THR A 41 6.15 7.67 32.15
C THR A 41 5.25 8.44 31.18
N MET A 42 5.52 8.39 29.87
CA MET A 42 4.78 9.21 28.89
C MET A 42 4.63 8.61 27.49
N LYS A 43 5.40 7.58 27.09
CA LYS A 43 5.54 7.17 25.68
C LYS A 43 4.20 6.92 24.97
N THR A 44 3.47 5.91 25.42
CA THR A 44 2.17 5.54 24.84
C THR A 44 1.11 6.60 25.07
N SER A 45 1.11 7.29 26.21
CA SER A 45 0.17 8.39 26.50
C SER A 45 0.37 9.56 25.54
N PHE A 46 1.62 9.93 25.27
CA PHE A 46 2.01 10.96 24.32
C PHE A 46 1.62 10.53 22.91
N ALA A 47 2.01 9.33 22.47
CA ALA A 47 1.65 8.79 21.16
C ALA A 47 0.12 8.75 20.94
N LYS A 48 -0.65 8.29 21.93
CA LYS A 48 -2.13 8.32 21.89
C LYS A 48 -2.69 9.74 21.76
N THR A 49 -2.15 10.69 22.53
CA THR A 49 -2.60 12.09 22.48
C THR A 49 -2.39 12.69 21.08
N LEU A 50 -1.25 12.40 20.46
CA LEU A 50 -0.93 12.86 19.11
C LEU A 50 -1.71 12.11 18.01
N ASP A 51 -2.05 10.83 18.25
CA ASP A 51 -2.91 10.02 17.36
C ASP A 51 -4.37 10.49 17.39
N ASP A 52 -4.87 10.89 18.56
CA ASP A 52 -6.17 11.53 18.69
C ASP A 52 -6.20 12.87 17.96
N TYR A 53 -5.16 13.69 18.14
CA TYR A 53 -5.05 14.98 17.46
C TYR A 53 -5.06 14.82 15.94
N SER A 54 -4.30 13.87 15.38
CA SER A 54 -4.29 13.61 13.93
C SER A 54 -5.63 13.12 13.39
N LYS A 55 -6.48 12.55 14.26
CA LYS A 55 -7.84 12.10 13.94
C LYS A 55 -8.92 13.10 14.30
N SER A 56 -8.55 14.30 14.78
CA SER A 56 -9.48 15.31 15.30
C SER A 56 -10.39 14.79 16.43
N ILE A 57 -9.87 13.87 17.24
CA ILE A 57 -10.50 13.32 18.45
C ILE A 57 -9.97 14.09 19.66
N ASN A 58 -10.85 14.44 20.60
CA ASN A 58 -10.42 15.05 21.86
C ASN A 58 -9.79 14.01 22.77
N SER A 59 -8.54 14.24 23.17
CA SER A 59 -7.88 13.42 24.19
C SER A 59 -8.57 13.56 25.54
N THR A 60 -8.56 12.49 26.34
CA THR A 60 -9.18 12.46 27.68
C THR A 60 -8.34 11.66 28.68
N ASP A 61 -8.64 11.82 29.97
CA ASP A 61 -8.21 10.87 31.00
C ASP A 61 -9.17 9.66 30.98
N GLU A 62 -8.69 8.50 30.51
CA GLU A 62 -9.51 7.27 30.37
C GLU A 62 -10.11 6.80 31.70
N VAL A 63 -9.44 7.08 32.83
CA VAL A 63 -9.84 6.63 34.17
C VAL A 63 -10.66 7.69 34.88
N PHE A 64 -10.14 8.92 34.94
CA PHE A 64 -10.77 10.05 35.64
C PHE A 64 -11.43 11.01 34.66
N LYS A 65 -12.50 10.54 34.02
CA LYS A 65 -13.23 11.25 32.95
C LYS A 65 -13.72 12.66 33.29
N GLY A 66 -13.80 13.02 34.57
CA GLY A 66 -14.19 14.36 35.02
C GLY A 66 -13.05 15.39 35.03
N ARG A 67 -11.80 14.99 34.76
CA ARG A 67 -10.68 15.93 34.68
C ARG A 67 -10.73 16.71 33.37
N ALA A 68 -10.52 18.02 33.46
CA ALA A 68 -10.34 18.84 32.27
C ALA A 68 -9.02 18.47 31.58
N THR A 69 -9.09 18.17 30.28
CA THR A 69 -7.94 17.83 29.45
C THR A 69 -7.53 19.03 28.61
N LYS A 70 -6.23 19.24 28.47
CA LYS A 70 -5.63 20.30 27.64
C LYS A 70 -4.70 19.65 26.64
N THR A 71 -4.89 19.96 25.36
CA THR A 71 -4.03 19.49 24.26
C THR A 71 -3.69 20.66 23.35
N VAL A 72 -2.49 21.23 23.51
CA VAL A 72 -1.98 22.29 22.63
C VAL A 72 -0.79 21.77 21.85
N ILE A 73 -0.87 21.87 20.51
CA ILE A 73 0.13 21.35 19.57
C ILE A 73 0.33 22.40 18.47
N ASN A 74 1.35 23.24 18.63
CA ASN A 74 1.57 24.42 17.79
C ASN A 74 2.97 24.45 17.15
N ASP A 75 3.11 25.22 16.08
CA ASP A 75 4.38 25.50 15.39
C ASP A 75 5.18 26.64 16.05
N GLN A 76 6.28 27.05 15.39
CA GLN A 76 7.10 28.20 15.82
C GLN A 76 6.32 29.53 15.91
N ASN A 77 5.23 29.69 15.16
CA ASN A 77 4.42 30.90 15.08
C ASN A 77 3.16 30.83 15.98
N ASP A 78 3.08 29.86 16.89
CA ASP A 78 1.89 29.61 17.73
C ASP A 78 0.63 29.25 16.93
N THR A 79 0.80 28.70 15.71
CA THR A 79 -0.28 28.20 14.87
C THR A 79 -0.45 26.69 15.06
N ALA A 80 -1.68 26.23 15.17
CA ALA A 80 -1.99 24.80 15.33
C ALA A 80 -1.47 23.98 14.14
N ILE A 81 -0.84 22.83 14.42
CA ILE A 81 -0.31 21.94 13.37
C ILE A 81 -1.49 21.28 12.62
N PRO A 82 -1.52 21.26 11.27
CA PRO A 82 -2.54 20.52 10.55
C PRO A 82 -2.55 19.03 10.94
N ALA A 83 -3.75 18.46 11.14
CA ALA A 83 -3.89 17.08 11.61
C ALA A 83 -3.20 16.05 10.69
N GLU A 84 -3.24 16.29 9.37
CA GLU A 84 -2.60 15.45 8.36
C GLU A 84 -1.06 15.42 8.44
N ASN A 85 -0.46 16.46 9.04
CA ASN A 85 0.98 16.59 9.24
C ASN A 85 1.48 15.77 10.44
N ILE A 86 0.61 15.11 11.21
CA ILE A 86 1.03 14.25 12.32
C ILE A 86 0.77 12.78 11.96
N PHE A 87 1.80 11.94 12.07
CA PHE A 87 1.67 10.51 11.86
C PHE A 87 2.29 9.72 13.01
N VAL A 88 1.49 8.89 13.68
CA VAL A 88 1.91 8.12 14.84
C VAL A 88 2.20 6.67 14.45
N ILE A 89 3.44 6.23 14.65
CA ILE A 89 3.88 4.85 14.48
C ILE A 89 3.82 4.18 15.84
N LYS A 90 2.81 3.33 16.05
CA LYS A 90 2.60 2.56 17.29
C LYS A 90 3.59 1.39 17.39
N PRO A 91 3.83 0.79 18.58
CA PRO A 91 4.79 -0.31 18.74
C PRO A 91 4.46 -1.53 17.87
N TYR A 92 3.17 -1.86 17.75
CA TYR A 92 2.66 -2.91 16.88
C TYR A 92 1.13 -2.79 16.71
N ILE A 93 0.63 -3.02 15.50
CA ILE A 93 -0.79 -3.18 15.22
C ILE A 93 -0.94 -4.36 14.25
N GLN A 94 -1.48 -5.48 14.72
CA GLN A 94 -1.53 -6.74 13.96
C GLN A 94 -2.22 -6.63 12.60
N ASN A 95 -3.28 -5.82 12.51
CA ASN A 95 -4.08 -5.68 11.29
C ASN A 95 -3.93 -4.30 10.64
N TYR A 96 -2.81 -3.60 10.88
CA TYR A 96 -2.60 -2.32 10.24
C TYR A 96 -2.26 -2.53 8.76
N LYS A 97 -3.09 -1.93 7.91
CA LYS A 97 -2.84 -1.73 6.50
C LYS A 97 -2.91 -0.23 6.26
N SER A 98 -1.89 0.35 5.63
CA SER A 98 -1.96 1.76 5.26
C SER A 98 -3.01 1.92 4.15
N GLU A 99 -3.96 2.83 4.33
CA GLU A 99 -4.94 3.18 3.29
C GLU A 99 -4.26 3.78 2.05
N LYS A 100 -3.06 4.36 2.23
CA LYS A 100 -2.23 4.88 1.15
C LYS A 100 -1.42 3.82 0.41
N ILE A 101 -1.44 2.58 0.88
CA ILE A 101 -1.06 1.45 0.02
C ILE A 101 -1.96 1.52 -1.23
N THR A 102 -3.27 1.69 -1.10
CA THR A 102 -4.14 1.89 -2.27
C THR A 102 -3.84 3.17 -3.06
N THR A 103 -3.46 4.28 -2.40
CA THR A 103 -3.07 5.53 -3.07
C THR A 103 -1.77 5.41 -3.89
N LEU A 104 -0.84 4.57 -3.46
CA LEU A 104 0.35 4.20 -4.25
C LEU A 104 0.04 3.13 -5.32
N LEU A 105 -1.00 2.33 -5.13
CA LEU A 105 -1.28 1.14 -5.93
C LEU A 105 -2.31 1.34 -7.05
N VAL A 106 -3.23 2.29 -6.91
CA VAL A 106 -4.20 2.66 -7.93
C VAL A 106 -4.40 4.16 -7.82
N ASN A 107 -3.72 4.90 -8.69
CA ASN A 107 -3.99 6.33 -8.85
C ASN A 107 -5.42 6.47 -9.40
N LYS A 108 -6.36 6.73 -8.50
CA LYS A 108 -7.78 6.86 -8.82
C LYS A 108 -8.01 7.89 -9.92
N ASP A 109 -7.23 8.97 -9.93
CA ASP A 109 -7.30 10.00 -10.97
C ASP A 109 -6.81 9.45 -12.32
N LEU A 110 -5.73 8.66 -12.37
CA LEU A 110 -5.30 7.98 -13.60
C LEU A 110 -6.35 7.01 -14.12
N LYS A 111 -7.03 6.28 -13.23
CA LYS A 111 -8.15 5.40 -13.59
C LYS A 111 -9.33 6.18 -14.15
N GLU A 112 -9.80 7.20 -13.44
CA GLU A 112 -10.91 8.04 -13.88
C GLU A 112 -10.60 8.68 -15.23
N ASN A 113 -9.35 9.11 -15.46
CA ASN A 113 -8.89 9.63 -16.74
C ASN A 113 -8.84 8.56 -17.85
N TYR A 114 -8.40 7.34 -17.55
CA TYR A 114 -8.38 6.22 -18.49
C TYR A 114 -9.80 5.80 -18.90
N GLU A 115 -10.69 5.60 -17.92
CA GLU A 115 -12.09 5.25 -18.15
C GLU A 115 -12.84 6.37 -18.90
N ALA A 116 -12.60 7.63 -18.55
CA ALA A 116 -13.15 8.77 -19.28
C ALA A 116 -12.66 8.81 -20.73
N SER A 117 -11.37 8.53 -20.97
CA SER A 117 -10.79 8.51 -22.32
C SER A 117 -11.39 7.41 -23.20
N LEU A 118 -11.63 6.22 -22.65
CA LEU A 118 -12.32 5.12 -23.34
C LEU A 118 -13.79 5.43 -23.59
N LYS A 119 -14.47 6.02 -22.60
CA LYS A 119 -15.88 6.40 -22.71
C LYS A 119 -16.10 7.41 -23.84
N LEU A 120 -15.24 8.43 -23.95
CA LEU A 120 -15.32 9.42 -25.04
C LEU A 120 -15.11 8.79 -26.42
N ILE A 121 -14.19 7.82 -26.55
CA ILE A 121 -14.02 7.06 -27.81
C ILE A 121 -15.31 6.30 -28.14
N GLU A 122 -15.89 5.62 -27.16
CA GLU A 122 -17.09 4.80 -27.37
C GLU A 122 -18.32 5.66 -27.72
N GLU A 123 -18.49 6.83 -27.08
CA GLU A 123 -19.56 7.78 -27.40
C GLU A 123 -19.51 8.25 -28.86
N GLU A 124 -18.32 8.67 -29.34
CA GLU A 124 -18.12 9.06 -30.73
C GLU A 124 -18.28 7.87 -31.69
N LYS A 125 -17.78 6.68 -31.30
CA LYS A 125 -17.90 5.45 -32.11
C LYS A 125 -19.36 5.05 -32.29
N LEU A 126 -20.17 5.13 -31.24
CA LEU A 126 -21.60 4.85 -31.30
C LEU A 126 -22.35 5.86 -32.18
N ALA A 127 -22.02 7.16 -32.08
CA ALA A 127 -22.61 8.19 -32.93
C ALA A 127 -22.31 7.93 -34.42
N PHE A 128 -21.05 7.59 -34.72
CA PHE A 128 -20.60 7.23 -36.05
C PHE A 128 -21.29 5.96 -36.59
N PHE A 129 -21.32 4.89 -35.81
CA PHE A 129 -21.97 3.62 -36.19
C PHE A 129 -23.48 3.74 -36.33
N SER A 130 -24.14 4.56 -35.52
CA SER A 130 -25.58 4.83 -35.68
C SER A 130 -25.88 5.36 -37.08
N LYS A 131 -25.01 6.23 -37.61
CA LYS A 131 -25.20 6.80 -38.95
C LYS A 131 -24.85 5.80 -40.06
N LEU A 132 -23.75 5.05 -39.92
CA LEU A 132 -23.40 3.97 -40.85
C LEU A 132 -24.49 2.90 -40.91
N LYS A 133 -25.15 2.60 -39.79
CA LYS A 133 -26.32 1.69 -39.73
C LYS A 133 -27.45 2.17 -40.61
N GLN A 134 -27.75 3.47 -40.54
CA GLN A 134 -28.81 4.10 -41.31
C GLN A 134 -28.54 4.02 -42.82
N LEU A 135 -27.30 4.31 -43.24
CA LEU A 135 -26.91 4.31 -44.65
C LEU A 135 -26.80 2.89 -45.23
N SER A 136 -26.17 1.96 -44.50
CA SER A 136 -25.95 0.58 -44.94
C SER A 136 -27.21 -0.29 -44.93
N GLY A 137 -28.24 0.09 -44.16
CA GLY A 137 -29.45 -0.72 -43.98
C GLY A 137 -29.22 -2.05 -43.24
N LEU A 138 -28.10 -2.17 -42.49
CA LEU A 138 -27.80 -3.35 -41.68
C LEU A 138 -28.56 -3.32 -40.35
N THR A 139 -29.48 -4.26 -40.15
CA THR A 139 -30.30 -4.36 -38.93
C THR A 139 -29.90 -5.59 -38.11
N GLY A 140 -28.97 -5.42 -37.17
CA GLY A 140 -28.55 -6.48 -36.24
C GLY A 140 -28.32 -5.96 -34.81
N ARG A 141 -28.26 -6.89 -33.83
CA ARG A 141 -27.75 -6.64 -32.46
C ARG A 141 -26.25 -6.95 -32.43
N GLY A 142 -25.45 -6.16 -31.72
CA GLY A 142 -23.99 -6.35 -31.59
C GLY A 142 -23.14 -5.60 -32.65
N ASN A 143 -21.86 -5.94 -32.76
CA ASN A 143 -20.84 -5.27 -33.58
C ASN A 143 -20.90 -5.63 -35.08
N LEU A 144 -22.09 -5.90 -35.63
CA LEU A 144 -22.26 -6.37 -37.02
C LEU A 144 -21.72 -5.36 -38.05
N ILE A 145 -21.90 -4.06 -37.80
CA ILE A 145 -21.40 -2.98 -38.68
C ILE A 145 -19.88 -2.97 -38.70
N GLU A 146 -19.26 -3.07 -37.52
CA GLU A 146 -17.80 -3.11 -37.40
C GLU A 146 -17.22 -4.34 -38.11
N GLN A 147 -17.85 -5.51 -37.95
CA GLN A 147 -17.43 -6.75 -38.61
C GLN A 147 -17.55 -6.66 -40.13
N GLU A 148 -18.68 -6.20 -40.67
CA GLU A 148 -18.88 -6.07 -42.11
C GLU A 148 -17.99 -4.97 -42.72
N PHE A 149 -17.75 -3.88 -41.99
CA PHE A 149 -16.80 -2.85 -42.38
C PHE A 149 -15.38 -3.41 -42.44
N LEU A 150 -14.89 -4.06 -41.38
CA LEU A 150 -13.56 -4.67 -41.34
C LEU A 150 -13.35 -5.72 -42.42
N LYS A 151 -14.36 -6.58 -42.63
CA LYS A 151 -14.39 -7.61 -43.68
C LYS A 151 -14.28 -7.02 -45.08
N ALA A 152 -14.88 -5.85 -45.34
CA ALA A 152 -14.77 -5.19 -46.64
C ALA A 152 -13.33 -4.76 -46.95
N PHE A 153 -12.56 -4.36 -45.94
CA PHE A 153 -11.19 -3.89 -46.09
C PHE A 153 -10.10 -4.96 -45.84
N ASP A 154 -10.49 -6.15 -45.40
CA ASP A 154 -9.56 -7.23 -45.01
C ASP A 154 -8.57 -6.75 -43.93
N GLN A 155 -9.12 -6.21 -42.84
CA GLN A 155 -8.40 -5.68 -41.69
C GLN A 155 -8.99 -6.21 -40.38
N ASP A 156 -8.16 -6.34 -39.35
CA ASP A 156 -8.58 -6.84 -38.04
C ASP A 156 -8.84 -5.73 -37.01
N ASN A 157 -8.30 -4.52 -37.23
CA ASN A 157 -8.41 -3.40 -36.30
C ASN A 157 -9.14 -2.21 -36.92
N PHE A 158 -10.24 -1.81 -36.28
CA PHE A 158 -11.12 -0.74 -36.75
C PHE A 158 -10.43 0.62 -36.78
N PHE A 159 -9.71 0.99 -35.72
CA PHE A 159 -9.10 2.32 -35.64
C PHE A 159 -7.87 2.44 -36.55
N ASP A 160 -7.10 1.37 -36.73
CA ASP A 160 -5.99 1.35 -37.68
C ASP A 160 -6.49 1.54 -39.12
N LEU A 161 -7.61 0.92 -39.47
CA LEU A 161 -8.27 1.15 -40.75
C LEU A 161 -8.71 2.61 -40.92
N LEU A 162 -9.32 3.24 -39.91
CA LEU A 162 -9.70 4.65 -40.00
C LEU A 162 -8.47 5.56 -40.20
N LEU A 163 -7.37 5.30 -39.50
CA LEU A 163 -6.11 6.05 -39.68
C LEU A 163 -5.56 5.91 -41.11
N ASN A 164 -5.61 4.71 -41.69
CA ASN A 164 -5.17 4.47 -43.06
C ASN A 164 -6.03 5.19 -44.10
N LEU A 165 -7.34 5.34 -43.81
CA LEU A 165 -8.30 6.00 -44.71
C LEU A 165 -8.32 7.53 -44.55
N GLU A 166 -7.73 8.09 -43.50
CA GLU A 166 -7.83 9.52 -43.15
C GLU A 166 -7.52 10.46 -44.33
N ASN A 167 -6.38 10.25 -45.00
CA ASN A 167 -5.99 11.09 -46.13
C ASN A 167 -6.98 10.96 -47.28
N GLN A 168 -7.36 9.73 -47.64
CA GLN A 168 -8.28 9.46 -48.74
C GLN A 168 -9.65 10.11 -48.51
N ILE A 169 -10.21 10.00 -47.31
CA ILE A 169 -11.51 10.59 -46.99
C ILE A 169 -11.42 12.11 -47.00
N ASN A 170 -10.37 12.70 -46.42
CA ASN A 170 -10.25 14.14 -46.35
C ASN A 170 -10.04 14.82 -47.71
N THR A 171 -9.34 14.17 -48.65
CA THR A 171 -9.10 14.69 -50.00
C THR A 171 -10.25 14.44 -50.98
N THR A 172 -11.22 13.60 -50.64
CA THR A 172 -12.35 13.26 -51.52
C THR A 172 -13.56 14.13 -51.17
N ASP A 173 -14.04 14.93 -52.12
CA ASP A 173 -15.17 15.85 -51.89
C ASP A 173 -16.54 15.16 -52.08
N GLU A 174 -16.69 14.37 -53.14
CA GLU A 174 -17.90 13.61 -53.46
C GLU A 174 -17.54 12.19 -53.87
N HIS A 175 -18.44 11.25 -53.57
CA HIS A 175 -18.29 9.85 -53.95
C HIS A 175 -19.64 9.30 -54.45
N PRO A 176 -19.68 8.56 -55.56
CA PRO A 176 -20.92 8.26 -56.30
C PRO A 176 -21.91 7.30 -55.61
N PHE A 177 -21.55 6.62 -54.52
CA PHE A 177 -22.32 5.48 -54.00
C PHE A 177 -23.01 5.72 -52.64
N SER A 178 -23.11 6.96 -52.17
CA SER A 178 -23.67 7.29 -50.84
C SER A 178 -25.14 6.87 -50.70
N ASN A 179 -25.89 6.93 -51.80
CA ASN A 179 -27.30 6.55 -51.85
C ASN A 179 -27.53 5.03 -51.98
N ILE A 180 -26.48 4.24 -52.19
CA ILE A 180 -26.61 2.79 -52.35
C ILE A 180 -26.71 2.14 -50.98
N ILE A 181 -27.70 1.26 -50.75
CA ILE A 181 -27.92 0.53 -49.50
C ILE A 181 -27.12 -0.79 -49.51
N TYR A 182 -26.09 -0.87 -48.66
CA TYR A 182 -25.17 -2.03 -48.59
C TYR A 182 -25.90 -3.38 -48.40
N SER A 183 -26.85 -3.46 -47.46
CA SER A 183 -27.55 -4.71 -47.13
C SER A 183 -28.43 -5.26 -48.26
N LYS A 184 -28.78 -4.43 -49.25
CA LYS A 184 -29.53 -4.85 -50.44
C LYS A 184 -28.65 -5.56 -51.49
N ILE A 185 -27.33 -5.49 -51.37
CA ILE A 185 -26.37 -6.07 -52.33
C ILE A 185 -25.50 -7.14 -51.67
N PHE A 186 -25.04 -6.91 -50.44
CA PHE A 186 -24.03 -7.73 -49.76
C PHE A 186 -24.62 -8.74 -48.75
N GLU A 187 -25.81 -9.28 -49.04
CA GLU A 187 -26.39 -10.39 -48.27
C GLU A 187 -25.86 -11.75 -48.78
N ASP A 188 -25.67 -12.72 -47.90
CA ASP A 188 -24.95 -13.98 -48.22
C ASP A 188 -25.53 -14.75 -49.42
N LYS A 189 -26.87 -14.77 -49.60
CA LYS A 189 -27.48 -15.45 -50.75
C LYS A 189 -27.27 -14.67 -52.03
N ILE A 190 -27.32 -13.33 -51.96
CA ILE A 190 -27.02 -12.46 -53.10
C ILE A 190 -25.55 -12.61 -53.50
N LEU A 191 -24.62 -12.61 -52.53
CA LEU A 191 -23.19 -12.80 -52.78
C LEU A 191 -22.88 -14.18 -53.38
N THR A 192 -23.53 -15.23 -52.85
CA THR A 192 -23.41 -16.59 -53.40
C THR A 192 -23.91 -16.64 -54.85
N PHE A 193 -25.02 -15.94 -55.13
CA PHE A 193 -25.59 -15.85 -56.46
C PHE A 193 -24.69 -15.05 -57.43
N LEU A 194 -24.18 -13.89 -56.99
CA LEU A 194 -23.27 -13.02 -57.75
C LEU A 194 -21.92 -13.67 -58.04
N ASN A 195 -21.43 -14.57 -57.18
CA ASN A 195 -20.17 -15.28 -57.39
C ASN A 195 -20.22 -16.42 -58.41
N THR A 196 -21.38 -16.70 -59.02
CA THR A 196 -21.48 -17.64 -60.13
C THR A 196 -20.88 -17.04 -61.41
N LYS A 197 -19.91 -17.74 -62.04
CA LYS A 197 -19.14 -17.23 -63.21
C LYS A 197 -20.01 -16.77 -64.39
N GLN A 198 -21.18 -17.38 -64.58
CA GLN A 198 -22.11 -17.06 -65.66
C GLN A 198 -22.81 -15.71 -65.42
N PHE A 199 -23.19 -15.41 -64.17
CA PHE A 199 -24.03 -14.27 -63.85
C PHE A 199 -23.30 -12.92 -63.94
N LYS A 200 -22.01 -12.86 -63.54
CA LYS A 200 -21.21 -11.60 -63.62
C LYS A 200 -21.11 -11.00 -65.02
N LYS A 201 -21.19 -11.84 -66.07
CA LYS A 201 -21.11 -11.39 -67.47
C LYS A 201 -22.48 -11.05 -68.05
N ASP A 202 -23.50 -11.81 -67.69
CA ASP A 202 -24.82 -11.72 -68.30
C ASP A 202 -25.79 -10.79 -67.53
N ILE A 203 -25.47 -10.37 -66.29
CA ILE A 203 -26.38 -9.54 -65.46
C ILE A 203 -26.65 -8.15 -66.05
N THR A 204 -25.63 -7.48 -66.60
CA THR A 204 -25.80 -6.14 -67.19
C THR A 204 -26.72 -6.21 -68.39
N GLU A 205 -26.45 -7.15 -69.32
CA GLU A 205 -27.28 -7.40 -70.48
C GLU A 205 -28.70 -7.80 -70.06
N TYR A 206 -28.85 -8.65 -69.04
CA TYR A 206 -30.14 -9.04 -68.50
C TYR A 206 -30.94 -7.84 -67.94
N ILE A 207 -30.33 -6.99 -67.11
CA ILE A 207 -31.02 -5.82 -66.50
C ILE A 207 -31.43 -4.81 -67.58
N GLU A 208 -30.59 -4.54 -68.57
CA GLU A 208 -30.91 -3.64 -69.69
C GLU A 208 -32.06 -4.18 -70.56
N ARG A 209 -32.03 -5.47 -70.88
CA ARG A 209 -33.11 -6.13 -71.65
C ARG A 209 -34.39 -6.21 -70.86
N TYR A 210 -34.30 -6.51 -69.57
CA TYR A 210 -35.45 -6.53 -68.66
C TYR A 210 -36.09 -5.14 -68.55
N ASP A 211 -35.29 -4.10 -68.37
CA ASP A 211 -35.78 -2.71 -68.34
C ASP A 211 -36.45 -2.32 -69.65
N THR A 212 -35.86 -2.68 -70.79
CA THR A 212 -36.46 -2.47 -72.11
C THR A 212 -37.81 -3.20 -72.23
N LEU A 213 -37.88 -4.47 -71.79
CA LEU A 213 -39.11 -5.26 -71.77
C LEU A 213 -40.20 -4.58 -70.94
N ILE A 214 -39.87 -4.09 -69.76
CA ILE A 214 -40.82 -3.41 -68.88
C ILE A 214 -41.27 -2.05 -69.47
N GLN A 215 -40.39 -1.32 -70.15
CA GLN A 215 -40.74 -0.02 -70.74
C GLN A 215 -41.54 -0.14 -72.05
N SER A 216 -41.25 -1.14 -72.89
CA SER A 216 -41.91 -1.32 -74.18
C SER A 216 -43.16 -2.20 -74.11
N SER A 217 -43.38 -2.91 -73.00
CA SER A 217 -44.50 -3.82 -72.88
C SER A 217 -45.84 -3.10 -72.77
N LYS A 218 -46.85 -3.65 -73.44
CA LYS A 218 -48.22 -3.18 -73.33
C LYS A 218 -48.88 -3.58 -72.01
N PHE A 219 -48.45 -4.69 -71.40
CA PHE A 219 -49.14 -5.29 -70.25
C PHE A 219 -48.25 -5.49 -69.03
N LEU A 220 -46.93 -5.55 -69.21
CA LEU A 220 -45.97 -5.69 -68.11
C LEU A 220 -45.53 -4.31 -67.63
N GLN A 221 -45.30 -4.19 -66.33
CA GLN A 221 -44.79 -2.97 -65.70
C GLN A 221 -43.94 -3.33 -64.48
N LYS A 222 -43.26 -2.34 -63.90
CA LYS A 222 -42.52 -2.54 -62.65
C LYS A 222 -43.47 -3.02 -61.54
N GLY A 223 -43.13 -4.12 -60.88
CA GLY A 223 -43.99 -4.79 -59.88
C GLY A 223 -45.04 -5.75 -60.45
N PHE A 224 -45.29 -5.74 -61.76
CA PHE A 224 -46.16 -6.71 -62.46
C PHE A 224 -45.49 -7.19 -63.76
N ASN A 225 -44.58 -8.15 -63.60
CA ASN A 225 -43.73 -8.68 -64.67
C ASN A 225 -44.15 -10.10 -65.09
N HIS A 226 -43.44 -10.68 -66.07
CA HIS A 226 -43.74 -12.02 -66.59
C HIS A 226 -43.78 -13.12 -65.52
N TYR A 227 -42.99 -13.03 -64.43
CA TYR A 227 -43.08 -13.96 -63.30
C TYR A 227 -44.41 -13.82 -62.57
N ASN A 228 -44.84 -12.60 -62.26
CA ASN A 228 -46.15 -12.35 -61.63
C ASN A 228 -47.29 -12.90 -62.50
N VAL A 229 -47.21 -12.70 -63.82
CA VAL A 229 -48.25 -13.22 -64.73
C VAL A 229 -48.22 -14.75 -64.81
N SER A 230 -47.03 -15.37 -64.83
CA SER A 230 -46.88 -16.82 -64.81
C SER A 230 -47.42 -17.45 -63.51
N ASP A 231 -47.20 -16.80 -62.38
CA ASP A 231 -47.73 -17.25 -61.08
C ASP A 231 -49.26 -17.09 -61.02
N ILE A 232 -49.80 -15.96 -61.51
CA ILE A 232 -51.25 -15.76 -61.64
C ILE A 232 -51.86 -16.83 -62.55
N GLN A 233 -51.30 -17.07 -63.73
CA GLN A 233 -51.79 -18.08 -64.66
C GLN A 233 -51.81 -19.46 -64.02
N LYS A 234 -50.72 -19.86 -63.35
CA LYS A 234 -50.64 -21.14 -62.63
C LYS A 234 -51.70 -21.25 -61.54
N ASN A 235 -51.91 -20.19 -60.76
CA ASN A 235 -52.92 -20.16 -59.70
C ASN A 235 -54.35 -20.17 -60.25
N LEU A 236 -54.64 -19.44 -61.33
CA LEU A 236 -55.96 -19.43 -61.95
C LEU A 236 -56.29 -20.79 -62.59
N LYS A 237 -55.29 -21.45 -63.18
CA LYS A 237 -55.41 -22.81 -63.72
C LYS A 237 -55.70 -23.83 -62.61
N SER A 238 -54.91 -23.83 -61.54
CA SER A 238 -55.04 -24.81 -60.44
C SER A 238 -56.37 -24.68 -59.71
N ASN A 239 -56.91 -23.46 -59.63
CA ASN A 239 -58.21 -23.17 -59.00
C ASN A 239 -59.41 -23.27 -59.97
N GLY A 240 -59.20 -23.68 -61.22
CA GLY A 240 -60.29 -23.89 -62.19
C GLY A 240 -61.02 -22.61 -62.63
N PHE A 241 -60.40 -21.44 -62.51
CA PHE A 241 -61.01 -20.13 -62.79
C PHE A 241 -61.63 -20.03 -64.19
N PHE A 242 -60.87 -20.39 -65.22
CA PHE A 242 -61.35 -20.39 -66.61
C PHE A 242 -62.34 -21.53 -66.90
N LYS A 243 -62.27 -22.66 -66.17
CA LYS A 243 -63.26 -23.76 -66.29
C LYS A 243 -64.65 -23.34 -65.82
N ALA A 244 -64.72 -22.34 -64.93
CA ALA A 244 -65.96 -21.75 -64.46
C ALA A 244 -66.49 -20.61 -65.37
N ASN A 245 -65.91 -20.42 -66.57
CA ASN A 245 -66.24 -19.36 -67.52
C ASN A 245 -66.01 -17.93 -67.01
N HIS A 246 -65.08 -17.74 -66.07
CA HIS A 246 -64.62 -16.40 -65.69
C HIS A 246 -63.54 -15.89 -66.66
N SER A 247 -63.49 -14.58 -66.86
CA SER A 247 -62.53 -13.90 -67.76
C SER A 247 -61.66 -12.89 -67.01
N LEU A 248 -60.42 -12.68 -67.45
CA LEU A 248 -59.54 -11.61 -66.96
C LEU A 248 -59.57 -10.41 -67.92
N ASN A 249 -59.42 -9.21 -67.39
CA ASN A 249 -59.19 -8.01 -68.20
C ASN A 249 -57.78 -7.49 -67.94
N LEU A 250 -56.93 -7.55 -68.97
CA LEU A 250 -55.58 -6.95 -68.94
C LEU A 250 -55.64 -5.55 -69.49
N HIS A 251 -55.22 -4.56 -68.72
CA HIS A 251 -55.18 -3.17 -69.16
C HIS A 251 -53.89 -2.91 -69.94
N ASN A 252 -54.04 -2.36 -71.16
CA ASN A 252 -52.92 -1.94 -71.97
C ASN A 252 -52.42 -0.56 -71.47
N ASN A 253 -51.15 -0.51 -71.11
CA ASN A 253 -50.45 0.66 -70.61
C ASN A 253 -50.32 1.78 -71.66
N THR A 254 -50.40 1.44 -72.96
CA THR A 254 -50.17 2.40 -74.06
C THR A 254 -51.43 3.11 -74.55
N ASP A 255 -52.56 2.41 -74.69
CA ASP A 255 -53.82 2.97 -75.22
C ASP A 255 -54.99 2.95 -74.21
N LYS A 256 -54.72 2.51 -72.96
CA LYS A 256 -55.67 2.40 -71.84
C LYS A 256 -56.89 1.51 -72.13
N LYS A 257 -56.87 0.69 -73.19
CA LYS A 257 -57.93 -0.28 -73.47
C LYS A 257 -57.68 -1.57 -72.69
N SER A 258 -58.75 -2.27 -72.33
CA SER A 258 -58.66 -3.59 -71.71
C SER A 258 -58.79 -4.69 -72.76
N GLN A 259 -57.89 -5.66 -72.72
CA GLN A 259 -58.00 -6.90 -73.48
C GLN A 259 -58.57 -8.00 -72.57
N THR A 260 -59.71 -8.57 -72.97
CA THR A 260 -60.37 -9.65 -72.25
C THR A 260 -59.77 -11.01 -72.62
N ILE A 261 -59.42 -11.79 -71.61
CA ILE A 261 -58.78 -13.11 -71.71
C ILE A 261 -59.73 -14.16 -71.16
N ASN A 262 -60.08 -15.12 -72.01
CA ASN A 262 -61.11 -16.13 -71.70
C ASN A 262 -60.56 -17.51 -71.38
N ASN A 263 -59.28 -17.78 -71.68
CA ASN A 263 -58.63 -19.05 -71.40
C ASN A 263 -57.14 -18.88 -71.10
N GLU A 264 -56.49 -19.95 -70.64
CA GLU A 264 -55.10 -19.94 -70.23
C GLU A 264 -54.10 -19.80 -71.38
N ASP A 265 -54.44 -20.30 -72.58
CA ASP A 265 -53.58 -20.28 -73.76
C ASP A 265 -53.48 -18.87 -74.33
N ASP A 266 -54.58 -18.10 -74.28
CA ASP A 266 -54.63 -16.69 -74.65
C ASP A 266 -53.71 -15.86 -73.73
N LEU A 267 -53.76 -16.11 -72.41
CA LEU A 267 -52.89 -15.44 -71.44
C LEU A 267 -51.41 -15.76 -71.71
N GLN A 268 -51.09 -17.05 -71.93
CA GLN A 268 -49.74 -17.49 -72.28
C GLN A 268 -49.23 -16.85 -73.57
N THR A 269 -50.09 -16.78 -74.57
CA THR A 269 -49.75 -16.27 -75.91
C THR A 269 -49.40 -14.80 -75.83
N ILE A 270 -50.17 -13.99 -75.09
CA ILE A 270 -49.89 -12.56 -74.92
C ILE A 270 -48.56 -12.34 -74.21
N ILE A 271 -48.31 -13.03 -73.11
CA ILE A 271 -47.04 -12.90 -72.37
C ILE A 271 -45.87 -13.32 -73.26
N SER A 272 -46.01 -14.44 -73.98
CA SER A 272 -44.96 -14.95 -74.87
C SER A 272 -44.69 -13.98 -76.03
N GLN A 273 -45.72 -13.32 -76.55
CA GLN A 273 -45.57 -12.26 -77.56
C GLN A 273 -44.83 -11.05 -76.99
N GLU A 274 -45.20 -10.57 -75.80
CA GLU A 274 -44.54 -9.45 -75.13
C GLU A 274 -43.06 -9.75 -74.85
N ILE A 275 -42.74 -10.95 -74.33
CA ILE A 275 -41.35 -11.38 -74.12
C ILE A 275 -40.59 -11.45 -75.45
N ASN A 276 -41.18 -12.06 -76.48
CA ASN A 276 -40.53 -12.21 -77.78
C ASN A 276 -40.28 -10.85 -78.45
N THR A 277 -41.16 -9.84 -78.26
CA THR A 277 -40.95 -8.52 -78.88
C THR A 277 -39.63 -7.85 -78.49
N VAL A 278 -39.11 -8.17 -77.29
CA VAL A 278 -37.83 -7.63 -76.78
C VAL A 278 -36.70 -8.65 -76.86
N LEU A 279 -37.00 -9.93 -76.69
CA LEU A 279 -36.04 -11.04 -76.75
C LEU A 279 -36.19 -11.83 -78.07
N ASN A 280 -35.99 -11.14 -79.19
CA ASN A 280 -36.12 -11.71 -80.55
C ASN A 280 -35.01 -12.72 -80.94
N ASP A 281 -33.99 -12.90 -80.09
CA ASP A 281 -32.86 -13.81 -80.31
C ASP A 281 -32.94 -15.00 -79.34
N ASP A 282 -32.97 -16.22 -79.89
CA ASP A 282 -33.10 -17.46 -79.11
C ASP A 282 -31.96 -17.66 -78.09
N THR A 283 -30.75 -17.17 -78.38
CA THR A 283 -29.61 -17.23 -77.46
C THR A 283 -29.76 -16.26 -76.29
N ILE A 284 -30.25 -15.04 -76.57
CA ILE A 284 -30.53 -14.02 -75.54
C ILE A 284 -31.71 -14.47 -74.67
N LYS A 285 -32.75 -15.03 -75.28
CA LYS A 285 -33.92 -15.58 -74.57
C LYS A 285 -33.54 -16.73 -73.65
N THR A 286 -32.67 -17.64 -74.11
CA THR A 286 -32.18 -18.76 -73.27
C THR A 286 -31.40 -18.24 -72.05
N LYS A 287 -30.50 -17.27 -72.24
CA LYS A 287 -29.76 -16.64 -71.13
C LYS A 287 -30.68 -15.90 -70.15
N PHE A 288 -31.67 -15.19 -70.67
CA PHE A 288 -32.66 -14.47 -69.87
C PHE A 288 -33.47 -15.43 -68.99
N ASP A 289 -33.96 -16.53 -69.57
CA ASP A 289 -34.71 -17.57 -68.86
C ASP A 289 -33.84 -18.31 -67.82
N GLU A 290 -32.55 -18.53 -68.10
CA GLU A 290 -31.62 -19.14 -67.16
C GLU A 290 -31.39 -18.27 -65.91
N ILE A 291 -31.36 -16.94 -66.07
CA ILE A 291 -31.22 -16.01 -64.96
C ILE A 291 -32.52 -15.96 -64.15
N GLU A 292 -33.68 -15.84 -64.80
CA GLU A 292 -34.99 -15.82 -64.13
C GLU A 292 -35.26 -17.10 -63.34
N LYS A 293 -34.91 -18.28 -63.88
CA LYS A 293 -35.01 -19.55 -63.15
C LYS A 293 -34.19 -19.59 -61.88
N LYS A 294 -33.13 -18.78 -61.77
CA LYS A 294 -32.32 -18.67 -60.55
C LYS A 294 -32.85 -17.62 -59.56
N LEU A 295 -33.67 -16.66 -60.01
CA LEU A 295 -34.36 -15.68 -59.16
C LEU A 295 -35.57 -16.27 -58.41
N THR A 296 -35.34 -17.38 -57.72
CA THR A 296 -36.38 -18.21 -57.08
C THR A 296 -36.92 -17.62 -55.78
N THR A 297 -36.10 -16.85 -55.04
CA THR A 297 -36.45 -16.30 -53.73
C THR A 297 -36.89 -14.84 -53.83
N ALA A 298 -37.70 -14.38 -52.86
CA ALA A 298 -38.11 -12.98 -52.77
C ALA A 298 -36.90 -12.02 -52.67
N GLN A 299 -35.86 -12.42 -51.92
CA GLN A 299 -34.62 -11.64 -51.75
C GLN A 299 -33.89 -11.38 -53.07
N LEU A 300 -33.74 -12.40 -53.92
CA LEU A 300 -33.09 -12.25 -55.23
C LEU A 300 -33.92 -11.39 -56.20
N ARG A 301 -35.26 -11.46 -56.10
CA ARG A 301 -36.16 -10.60 -56.89
C ARG A 301 -36.09 -9.14 -56.44
N GLU A 302 -36.08 -8.89 -55.13
CA GLU A 302 -35.85 -7.54 -54.58
C GLU A 302 -34.49 -6.98 -55.02
N PHE A 303 -33.44 -7.82 -55.05
CA PHE A 303 -32.14 -7.41 -55.55
C PHE A 303 -32.18 -7.01 -57.04
N ARG A 304 -32.84 -7.79 -57.90
CA ARG A 304 -33.05 -7.41 -59.30
C ARG A 304 -33.77 -6.05 -59.41
N ASP A 305 -34.85 -5.88 -58.67
CA ASP A 305 -35.64 -4.65 -58.71
C ASP A 305 -34.82 -3.45 -58.20
N TYR A 306 -33.95 -3.68 -57.21
CA TYR A 306 -32.99 -2.71 -56.71
C TYR A 306 -31.92 -2.31 -57.75
N LEU A 307 -31.44 -3.25 -58.58
CA LEU A 307 -30.53 -2.95 -59.68
C LEU A 307 -31.18 -2.14 -60.81
N LEU A 308 -32.48 -2.35 -61.07
CA LEU A 308 -33.23 -1.54 -62.04
C LEU A 308 -33.32 -0.08 -61.63
N ASP A 309 -33.42 0.19 -60.32
CA ASP A 309 -33.44 1.55 -59.77
C ASP A 309 -32.05 2.19 -59.71
N ASN A 310 -30.99 1.38 -59.71
CA ASN A 310 -29.61 1.83 -59.51
C ASN A 310 -28.68 1.32 -60.63
N LYS A 311 -29.07 1.52 -61.91
CA LYS A 311 -28.33 0.99 -63.08
C LYS A 311 -26.86 1.46 -63.15
N ASN A 312 -26.56 2.61 -62.53
CA ASN A 312 -25.21 3.15 -62.43
C ASN A 312 -24.22 2.23 -61.72
N ILE A 313 -24.68 1.24 -60.94
CA ILE A 313 -23.79 0.31 -60.21
C ILE A 313 -23.49 -0.99 -60.97
N LEU A 314 -24.13 -1.24 -62.12
CA LEU A 314 -23.94 -2.47 -62.89
C LEU A 314 -22.47 -2.74 -63.27
N PRO A 315 -21.66 -1.74 -63.68
CA PRO A 315 -20.24 -1.97 -63.99
C PRO A 315 -19.43 -2.48 -62.78
N GLU A 316 -19.79 -2.03 -61.58
CA GLU A 316 -19.07 -2.32 -60.33
C GLU A 316 -19.30 -3.76 -59.83
N LEU A 317 -20.40 -4.41 -60.25
CA LEU A 317 -20.70 -5.79 -59.88
C LEU A 317 -19.68 -6.82 -60.43
N SER A 318 -18.87 -6.41 -61.40
CA SER A 318 -17.75 -7.21 -61.91
C SER A 318 -16.69 -7.47 -60.82
N ASN A 319 -16.46 -6.50 -59.94
CA ASN A 319 -15.54 -6.57 -58.81
C ASN A 319 -16.23 -6.23 -57.48
N ILE A 320 -17.00 -7.20 -56.98
CA ILE A 320 -17.78 -7.09 -55.73
C ILE A 320 -16.92 -6.69 -54.53
N ALA A 321 -15.68 -7.19 -54.44
CA ALA A 321 -14.79 -6.88 -53.33
C ALA A 321 -14.37 -5.41 -53.33
N GLN A 322 -14.03 -4.86 -54.50
CA GLN A 322 -13.74 -3.43 -54.62
C GLN A 322 -15.00 -2.59 -54.40
N PHE A 323 -16.13 -3.00 -54.98
CA PHE A 323 -17.38 -2.27 -54.84
C PHE A 323 -17.85 -2.16 -53.38
N SER A 324 -17.64 -3.20 -52.58
CA SER A 324 -17.87 -3.18 -51.13
C SER A 324 -17.09 -2.05 -50.46
N LYS A 325 -15.78 -1.92 -50.76
CA LYS A 325 -14.92 -0.86 -50.24
C LYS A 325 -15.39 0.52 -50.69
N GLU A 326 -15.72 0.68 -51.96
CA GLU A 326 -16.17 1.95 -52.54
C GLU A 326 -17.46 2.47 -51.89
N ILE A 327 -18.43 1.58 -51.59
CA ILE A 327 -19.66 1.98 -50.87
C ILE A 327 -19.32 2.46 -49.46
N TRP A 328 -18.49 1.71 -48.72
CA TRP A 328 -18.09 2.12 -47.38
C TRP A 328 -17.34 3.46 -47.41
N ILE A 329 -16.38 3.64 -48.32
CA ILE A 329 -15.70 4.92 -48.55
C ILE A 329 -16.72 6.03 -48.83
N SER A 330 -17.73 5.77 -49.65
CA SER A 330 -18.77 6.75 -49.94
C SER A 330 -19.53 7.20 -48.71
N TYR A 331 -19.86 6.27 -47.80
CA TYR A 331 -20.50 6.62 -46.52
C TYR A 331 -19.56 7.43 -45.61
N LEU A 332 -18.27 7.12 -45.62
CA LEU A 332 -17.27 7.87 -44.86
C LEU A 332 -17.12 9.30 -45.38
N VAL A 333 -17.12 9.49 -46.70
CA VAL A 333 -17.06 10.82 -47.34
C VAL A 333 -18.33 11.62 -47.02
N GLU A 334 -19.51 11.00 -47.10
CA GLU A 334 -20.77 11.66 -46.74
C GLU A 334 -20.81 12.06 -45.25
N GLN A 335 -20.24 11.23 -44.38
CA GLN A 335 -20.17 11.46 -42.92
C GLN A 335 -18.78 11.94 -42.48
N LYS A 336 -18.10 12.73 -43.31
CA LYS A 336 -16.73 13.23 -43.07
C LYS A 336 -16.58 13.93 -41.72
N SER A 337 -17.60 14.65 -41.26
CA SER A 337 -17.60 15.32 -39.96
C SER A 337 -17.53 14.34 -38.78
N LEU A 338 -18.37 13.28 -38.79
CA LEU A 338 -18.38 12.25 -37.76
C LEU A 338 -17.11 11.40 -37.81
N PHE A 339 -16.63 11.06 -39.01
CA PHE A 339 -15.36 10.36 -39.20
C PHE A 339 -14.19 11.14 -38.57
N ASN A 340 -14.06 12.43 -38.89
CA ASN A 340 -12.99 13.27 -38.35
C ASN A 340 -13.13 13.51 -36.84
N SER A 341 -14.37 13.61 -36.32
CA SER A 341 -14.62 13.72 -34.88
C SER A 341 -14.11 12.49 -34.12
N LEU A 342 -14.52 11.30 -34.55
CA LEU A 342 -14.08 10.03 -33.98
C LEU A 342 -12.56 9.85 -34.07
N LEU A 343 -11.98 10.13 -35.23
CA LEU A 343 -10.54 9.95 -35.44
C LEU A 343 -9.71 10.93 -34.61
N LYS A 344 -10.16 12.18 -34.49
CA LYS A 344 -9.55 13.17 -33.61
C LYS A 344 -9.64 12.74 -32.15
N GLN A 345 -10.82 12.30 -31.70
CA GLN A 345 -11.01 11.84 -30.33
C GLN A 345 -10.14 10.61 -30.02
N TYR A 346 -10.06 9.66 -30.95
CA TYR A 346 -9.18 8.50 -30.82
C TYR A 346 -7.70 8.89 -30.70
N LYS A 347 -7.20 9.82 -31.55
CA LYS A 347 -5.82 10.30 -31.46
C LYS A 347 -5.52 10.97 -30.11
N ILE A 348 -6.41 11.84 -29.64
CA ILE A 348 -6.27 12.51 -28.34
C ILE A 348 -6.28 11.50 -27.19
N SER A 349 -7.30 10.63 -27.15
CA SER A 349 -7.43 9.61 -26.12
C SER A 349 -6.29 8.59 -26.16
N LYS A 350 -5.75 8.24 -27.34
CA LYS A 350 -4.58 7.35 -27.47
C LYS A 350 -3.35 7.95 -26.80
N THR A 351 -3.03 9.21 -27.06
CA THR A 351 -1.91 9.90 -26.41
C THR A 351 -2.14 10.01 -24.90
N ALA A 352 -3.36 10.35 -24.46
CA ALA A 352 -3.69 10.41 -23.04
C ALA A 352 -3.53 9.04 -22.35
N ILE A 353 -3.99 7.96 -22.99
CA ILE A 353 -3.84 6.58 -22.50
C ILE A 353 -2.35 6.19 -22.44
N GLU A 354 -1.56 6.50 -23.46
CA GLU A 354 -0.11 6.23 -23.46
C GLU A 354 0.61 6.97 -22.32
N GLU A 355 0.24 8.23 -22.05
CA GLU A 355 0.75 8.99 -20.90
C GLU A 355 0.32 8.40 -19.56
N VAL A 356 -0.93 7.96 -19.43
CA VAL A 356 -1.44 7.27 -18.23
C VAL A 356 -0.67 5.98 -17.99
N ILE A 357 -0.45 5.16 -19.03
CA ILE A 357 0.32 3.91 -18.95
C ILE A 357 1.77 4.20 -18.54
N LYS A 358 2.39 5.23 -19.13
CA LYS A 358 3.76 5.62 -18.77
C LYS A 358 3.85 6.03 -17.30
N LYS A 359 2.93 6.87 -16.82
CA LYS A 359 2.88 7.27 -15.41
C LYS A 359 2.70 6.06 -14.51
N ALA A 360 1.80 5.14 -14.83
CA ALA A 360 1.56 3.95 -14.02
C ALA A 360 2.79 3.02 -13.92
N LYS A 361 3.58 2.89 -15.00
CA LYS A 361 4.86 2.15 -14.98
C LYS A 361 5.93 2.82 -14.14
N ASP A 362 5.97 4.15 -14.09
CA ASP A 362 6.88 4.86 -13.19
C ASP A 362 6.53 4.60 -11.71
N GLU A 363 5.23 4.52 -11.36
CA GLU A 363 4.79 4.19 -9.99
C GLU A 363 5.13 2.74 -9.58
N GLU A 364 5.21 1.81 -10.54
CA GLU A 364 5.61 0.40 -10.33
C GLU A 364 7.06 0.27 -9.82
N THR A 365 7.98 1.08 -10.36
CA THR A 365 9.39 1.03 -9.97
C THR A 365 9.62 1.38 -8.50
N GLU A 366 8.86 2.34 -7.97
CA GLU A 366 8.97 2.75 -6.56
C GLU A 366 8.56 1.64 -5.60
N TRP A 367 7.65 0.76 -6.02
CA TRP A 367 7.15 -0.35 -5.23
C TRP A 367 8.15 -1.49 -5.15
N LEU A 368 8.73 -1.86 -6.30
CA LEU A 368 9.82 -2.82 -6.38
C LEU A 368 11.00 -2.37 -5.51
N ASP A 369 11.28 -1.07 -5.47
CA ASP A 369 12.31 -0.52 -4.60
C ASP A 369 11.99 -0.70 -3.11
N VAL A 370 10.75 -0.42 -2.66
CA VAL A 370 10.35 -0.62 -1.25
C VAL A 370 10.48 -2.09 -0.86
N ILE A 371 10.04 -3.00 -1.72
CA ILE A 371 10.08 -4.43 -1.49
C ILE A 371 11.52 -4.95 -1.47
N SER A 372 12.35 -4.52 -2.41
CA SER A 372 13.77 -4.86 -2.45
C SER A 372 14.46 -4.40 -1.18
N ILE A 373 14.28 -3.13 -0.79
CA ILE A 373 14.90 -2.57 0.41
C ILE A 373 14.43 -3.31 1.67
N PHE A 374 13.14 -3.69 1.74
CA PHE A 374 12.64 -4.50 2.85
C PHE A 374 13.31 -5.87 2.90
N ASN A 375 13.30 -6.60 1.78
CA ASN A 375 13.91 -7.94 1.67
C ASN A 375 15.43 -7.90 1.96
N ASP A 376 16.12 -6.81 1.63
CA ASP A 376 17.56 -6.63 1.87
C ASP A 376 17.88 -6.26 3.33
N ARG A 377 17.06 -5.40 3.95
CA ARG A 377 17.33 -4.86 5.31
C ARG A 377 16.79 -5.75 6.43
N PHE A 378 15.66 -6.42 6.24
CA PHE A 378 15.03 -7.24 7.27
C PHE A 378 15.38 -8.72 7.10
N THR A 379 15.76 -9.37 8.19
CA THR A 379 15.95 -10.82 8.23
C THR A 379 14.69 -11.47 8.78
N VAL A 380 13.86 -12.03 7.88
CA VAL A 380 12.59 -12.70 8.18
C VAL A 380 12.46 -14.01 7.37
N PRO A 381 11.63 -14.99 7.77
CA PRO A 381 11.56 -16.30 7.12
C PRO A 381 10.75 -16.30 5.82
N PHE A 382 10.44 -15.12 5.27
CA PHE A 382 9.68 -14.97 4.04
C PHE A 382 10.26 -13.85 3.17
N THR A 383 10.01 -13.93 1.87
CA THR A 383 10.29 -12.87 0.89
C THR A 383 9.00 -12.39 0.26
N LEU A 384 8.95 -11.11 -0.09
CA LEU A 384 7.81 -10.50 -0.76
C LEU A 384 8.03 -10.48 -2.28
N GLU A 385 7.00 -10.88 -3.04
CA GLU A 385 6.97 -10.87 -4.51
C GLU A 385 5.64 -10.25 -5.02
N ILE A 386 5.63 -9.68 -6.24
CA ILE A 386 4.39 -9.19 -6.90
C ILE A 386 3.74 -10.33 -7.67
N GLN A 387 2.44 -10.54 -7.50
CA GLN A 387 1.62 -11.26 -8.47
C GLN A 387 0.91 -10.29 -9.44
N ASN A 388 0.94 -10.61 -10.74
CA ASN A 388 0.25 -9.92 -11.86
C ASN A 388 0.74 -8.50 -12.21
N GLN A 389 1.95 -8.41 -12.77
CA GLN A 389 2.57 -7.14 -13.22
C GLN A 389 1.77 -6.38 -14.28
N ASP A 390 1.13 -7.07 -15.24
CA ASP A 390 0.48 -6.40 -16.39
C ASP A 390 -1.02 -6.09 -16.19
N ASP A 391 -1.76 -6.91 -15.42
CA ASP A 391 -3.22 -6.78 -15.25
C ASP A 391 -3.62 -5.79 -14.14
N VAL A 392 -2.78 -5.61 -13.11
CA VAL A 392 -2.98 -4.67 -12.00
C VAL A 392 -3.06 -3.22 -12.48
N ILE A 393 -2.22 -2.86 -13.44
CA ILE A 393 -2.06 -1.49 -13.96
C ILE A 393 -3.29 -1.04 -14.77
N LEU A 394 -3.97 -1.96 -15.45
CA LEU A 394 -5.01 -1.64 -16.45
C LEU A 394 -6.42 -2.04 -16.03
N LYS A 395 -6.58 -3.10 -15.22
CA LYS A 395 -7.90 -3.62 -14.80
C LYS A 395 -8.26 -3.30 -13.34
N SER A 396 -7.40 -2.59 -12.60
CA SER A 396 -7.61 -2.26 -11.19
C SER A 396 -7.80 -3.48 -10.27
N GLU A 397 -7.11 -4.60 -10.53
CA GLU A 397 -6.91 -5.58 -9.47
C GLU A 397 -5.81 -5.05 -8.54
N ALA A 398 -6.03 -5.05 -7.22
CA ALA A 398 -4.97 -4.70 -6.30
C ALA A 398 -3.81 -5.68 -6.50
N PRO A 399 -2.54 -5.23 -6.62
CA PRO A 399 -1.42 -6.15 -6.71
C PRO A 399 -1.42 -7.00 -5.46
N ASN A 400 -1.52 -8.32 -5.66
CA ASN A 400 -1.42 -9.26 -4.57
C ASN A 400 0.05 -9.41 -4.24
N ILE A 401 0.44 -8.89 -3.07
CA ILE A 401 1.71 -9.24 -2.46
C ILE A 401 1.66 -10.73 -2.19
N LYS A 402 2.52 -11.45 -2.87
CA LYS A 402 2.76 -12.85 -2.64
C LYS A 402 3.85 -12.99 -1.59
N PHE A 403 3.57 -13.74 -0.53
CA PHE A 403 4.56 -14.10 0.46
C PHE A 403 5.12 -15.48 0.14
N VAL A 404 6.44 -15.55 -0.01
CA VAL A 404 7.16 -16.80 -0.25
C VAL A 404 7.90 -17.15 1.03
N PHE A 405 7.43 -18.17 1.75
CA PHE A 405 8.06 -18.66 2.97
C PHE A 405 9.25 -19.56 2.62
N ASN A 406 10.40 -19.30 3.24
CA ASN A 406 11.66 -19.97 2.95
C ASN A 406 12.07 -20.84 4.15
N ASP A 407 12.05 -22.17 4.00
CA ASP A 407 12.68 -23.07 4.97
C ASP A 407 14.17 -23.20 4.64
N VAL A 408 15.00 -22.49 5.41
CA VAL A 408 16.46 -22.48 5.22
C VAL A 408 17.09 -23.85 5.47
N ASN A 409 16.48 -24.71 6.29
CA ASN A 409 17.03 -26.03 6.61
C ASN A 409 16.76 -27.06 5.52
N GLN A 410 15.59 -26.96 4.87
CA GLN A 410 15.15 -27.90 3.82
C GLN A 410 15.35 -27.35 2.40
N ASN A 411 15.72 -26.06 2.29
CA ASN A 411 15.88 -25.33 1.04
C ASN A 411 14.60 -25.35 0.17
N GLU A 412 13.45 -25.34 0.84
CA GLU A 412 12.12 -25.32 0.22
C GLU A 412 11.51 -23.92 0.28
N LYS A 413 10.75 -23.57 -0.75
CA LYS A 413 10.00 -22.31 -0.85
C LYS A 413 8.54 -22.59 -1.12
N ILE A 414 7.66 -22.04 -0.31
CA ILE A 414 6.21 -22.22 -0.45
C ILE A 414 5.51 -20.87 -0.43
N ASP A 415 4.51 -20.75 -1.29
CA ASP A 415 3.60 -19.62 -1.32
C ASP A 415 2.65 -19.72 -0.13
N ILE A 416 2.55 -18.66 0.66
CA ILE A 416 1.67 -18.59 1.82
C ILE A 416 0.82 -17.33 1.77
N ASP A 417 -0.45 -17.45 2.11
CA ASP A 417 -1.32 -16.28 2.27
C ASP A 417 -1.01 -15.52 3.57
N ASN A 418 -1.42 -14.26 3.62
CA ASN A 418 -1.13 -13.39 4.76
C ASN A 418 -1.75 -13.89 6.09
N GLU A 419 -2.92 -14.52 6.06
CA GLU A 419 -3.58 -15.00 7.29
C GLU A 419 -2.83 -16.19 7.90
N ASN A 420 -2.37 -17.11 7.07
CA ASN A 420 -1.58 -18.25 7.49
C ASN A 420 -0.14 -17.84 7.86
N LEU A 421 0.44 -16.85 7.15
CA LEU A 421 1.72 -16.27 7.51
C LEU A 421 1.69 -15.70 8.94
N LEU A 422 0.70 -14.85 9.26
CA LEU A 422 0.57 -14.23 10.59
C LEU A 422 0.43 -15.24 11.75
N LYS A 423 0.01 -16.48 11.48
CA LYS A 423 -0.09 -17.54 12.51
C LYS A 423 1.26 -18.20 12.82
N VAL A 424 2.19 -18.19 11.88
CA VAL A 424 3.50 -18.85 12.02
C VAL A 424 4.62 -17.90 12.40
N LEU A 425 4.45 -16.59 12.18
CA LEU A 425 5.43 -15.58 12.54
C LEU A 425 5.56 -15.42 14.06
N SER A 426 6.80 -15.27 14.52
CA SER A 426 7.12 -14.75 15.84
C SER A 426 6.66 -13.30 15.99
N GLN A 427 6.68 -12.79 17.23
CA GLN A 427 6.35 -11.39 17.50
C GLN A 427 7.28 -10.40 16.79
N GLY A 428 8.58 -10.71 16.70
CA GLY A 428 9.55 -9.86 15.99
C GLY A 428 9.29 -9.81 14.48
N GLU A 429 8.99 -10.96 13.86
CA GLU A 429 8.71 -11.05 12.42
C GLU A 429 7.36 -10.40 12.07
N SER A 430 6.34 -10.58 12.91
CA SER A 430 5.04 -9.92 12.75
C SER A 430 5.18 -8.39 12.79
N ARG A 431 6.05 -7.88 13.66
CA ARG A 431 6.37 -6.44 13.70
C ARG A 431 7.16 -5.98 12.48
N ALA A 432 8.05 -6.79 11.92
CA ALA A 432 8.73 -6.46 10.66
C ALA A 432 7.69 -6.29 9.53
N LEU A 433 6.71 -7.19 9.43
CA LEU A 433 5.61 -7.08 8.46
C LEU A 433 4.74 -5.83 8.70
N TYR A 434 4.49 -5.45 9.95
CA TYR A 434 3.85 -4.18 10.27
C TYR A 434 4.67 -2.98 9.77
N LEU A 435 6.00 -3.00 9.97
CA LEU A 435 6.89 -1.93 9.51
C LEU A 435 6.90 -1.79 7.98
N LEU A 436 6.74 -2.86 7.20
CA LEU A 436 6.54 -2.78 5.75
C LEU A 436 5.41 -1.81 5.37
N ASN A 437 4.25 -1.94 6.04
CA ASN A 437 3.10 -1.07 5.81
C ASN A 437 3.39 0.40 6.19
N ILE A 438 4.21 0.62 7.22
CA ILE A 438 4.66 1.96 7.63
C ILE A 438 5.63 2.55 6.61
N ILE A 439 6.54 1.74 6.04
CA ILE A 439 7.46 2.18 4.99
C ILE A 439 6.70 2.63 3.75
N PHE A 440 5.67 1.90 3.34
CA PHE A 440 4.76 2.33 2.26
C PHE A 440 4.10 3.67 2.57
N GLU A 441 3.57 3.88 3.78
CA GLU A 441 2.97 5.15 4.19
C GLU A 441 3.96 6.32 4.13
N ILE A 442 5.20 6.11 4.59
CA ILE A 442 6.27 7.12 4.54
C ILE A 442 6.58 7.50 3.08
N ARG A 443 6.72 6.51 2.19
CA ARG A 443 6.95 6.72 0.76
C ARG A 443 5.80 7.48 0.09
N ALA A 444 4.55 7.11 0.38
CA ALA A 444 3.36 7.80 -0.12
C ALA A 444 3.34 9.28 0.28
N ARG A 445 3.65 9.58 1.54
CA ARG A 445 3.73 10.96 2.06
C ARG A 445 4.85 11.76 1.39
N LYS A 446 6.01 11.13 1.16
CA LYS A 446 7.15 11.74 0.49
C LYS A 446 6.79 12.13 -0.95
N LYS A 447 6.17 11.23 -1.70
CA LYS A 447 5.70 11.45 -3.08
C LYS A 447 4.64 12.55 -3.17
N SER A 448 3.70 12.54 -2.24
CA SER A 448 2.63 13.55 -2.15
C SER A 448 3.13 14.90 -1.60
N ASN A 449 4.42 14.99 -1.25
CA ASN A 449 5.05 16.16 -0.63
C ASN A 449 4.29 16.68 0.62
N ILE A 450 3.76 15.74 1.41
CA ILE A 450 3.03 16.03 2.65
C ILE A 450 4.06 16.19 3.77
N GLU A 451 4.25 17.41 4.24
CA GLU A 451 5.05 17.67 5.43
C GLU A 451 4.52 16.85 6.61
N THR A 452 5.41 16.13 7.31
CA THR A 452 4.99 15.17 8.33
C THR A 452 5.93 15.16 9.55
N ILE A 453 5.35 15.18 10.75
CA ILE A 453 5.98 14.90 12.03
C ILE A 453 5.62 13.47 12.44
N PHE A 454 6.62 12.60 12.44
CA PHE A 454 6.50 11.21 12.85
C PHE A 454 6.65 11.07 14.37
N ILE A 455 5.66 10.50 15.04
CA ILE A 455 5.74 10.14 16.46
C ILE A 455 5.94 8.64 16.54
N ILE A 456 7.15 8.22 16.91
CA ILE A 456 7.57 6.81 16.90
C ILE A 456 7.54 6.28 18.33
N ASP A 457 6.54 5.46 18.65
CA ASP A 457 6.34 4.89 19.98
C ASP A 457 6.94 3.48 20.08
N ASP A 458 8.09 3.39 20.73
CA ASP A 458 8.73 2.15 21.21
C ASP A 458 8.84 1.01 20.18
N ILE A 459 9.12 1.36 18.93
CA ILE A 459 9.16 0.41 17.82
C ILE A 459 10.29 -0.62 17.92
N ALA A 460 11.28 -0.41 18.80
CA ALA A 460 12.41 -1.31 18.97
C ALA A 460 12.16 -2.42 20.04
N ASP A 461 11.06 -2.35 20.79
CA ASP A 461 10.78 -3.18 21.97
C ASP A 461 10.33 -4.61 21.65
N SER A 462 11.17 -5.39 20.97
CA SER A 462 11.13 -6.86 20.79
C SER A 462 11.90 -7.32 19.55
N PHE A 463 12.54 -6.40 18.81
CA PHE A 463 13.35 -6.78 17.67
C PHE A 463 14.68 -7.42 18.12
N ASP A 464 15.11 -8.44 17.40
CA ASP A 464 16.46 -8.95 17.52
C ASP A 464 17.48 -7.90 17.07
N TYR A 465 18.74 -8.05 17.48
CA TYR A 465 19.79 -7.07 17.16
C TYR A 465 19.94 -6.85 15.64
N LYS A 466 19.66 -7.87 14.82
CA LYS A 466 19.71 -7.76 13.36
C LYS A 466 18.66 -6.78 12.84
N ASN A 467 17.38 -6.94 13.20
CA ASN A 467 16.32 -6.05 12.72
C ASN A 467 16.30 -4.68 13.42
N LYS A 468 16.92 -4.53 14.62
CA LYS A 468 17.11 -3.21 15.24
C LYS A 468 17.91 -2.25 14.35
N TYR A 469 18.90 -2.74 13.61
CA TYR A 469 19.69 -1.89 12.70
C TYR A 469 18.88 -1.40 11.51
N ALA A 470 18.02 -2.25 10.93
CA ALA A 470 17.11 -1.85 9.85
C ALA A 470 16.25 -0.64 10.27
N ILE A 471 15.72 -0.67 11.50
CA ILE A 471 14.94 0.45 12.05
C ILE A 471 15.77 1.73 12.16
N VAL A 472 17.01 1.64 12.65
CA VAL A 472 17.92 2.79 12.75
C VAL A 472 18.18 3.40 11.36
N GLU A 473 18.38 2.57 10.34
CA GLU A 473 18.55 3.03 8.95
C GLU A 473 17.32 3.76 8.43
N TYR A 474 16.11 3.22 8.67
CA TYR A 474 14.87 3.92 8.28
C TYR A 474 14.70 5.26 8.99
N ILE A 475 14.96 5.31 10.31
CA ILE A 475 14.93 6.55 11.08
C ILE A 475 15.96 7.55 10.51
N SER A 476 17.12 7.09 10.05
CA SER A 476 18.12 7.93 9.38
C SER A 476 17.60 8.45 8.04
N GLU A 477 17.04 7.59 7.20
CA GLU A 477 16.51 7.94 5.88
C GLU A 477 15.35 8.96 5.97
N ILE A 478 14.46 8.78 6.94
CA ILE A 478 13.39 9.75 7.23
C ILE A 478 14.00 11.09 7.63
N SER A 479 15.06 11.08 8.44
CA SER A 479 15.71 12.32 8.92
C SER A 479 16.37 13.14 7.82
N GLU A 480 16.83 12.49 6.75
CA GLU A 480 17.45 13.15 5.59
C GLU A 480 16.42 13.80 4.67
N THR A 481 15.14 13.44 4.81
CA THR A 481 14.06 14.01 4.01
C THR A 481 13.63 15.37 4.56
N ALA A 482 13.76 16.43 3.76
CA ALA A 482 13.60 17.81 4.21
C ALA A 482 12.22 18.12 4.82
N ILE A 483 11.15 17.52 4.28
CA ILE A 483 9.75 17.74 4.74
C ILE A 483 9.36 16.88 5.93
N PHE A 484 10.26 16.05 6.44
CA PHE A 484 9.99 15.15 7.56
C PHE A 484 10.70 15.61 8.83
N SER A 485 10.02 15.45 9.95
CA SER A 485 10.56 15.56 11.31
C SER A 485 10.10 14.35 12.12
N GLN A 486 10.83 13.97 13.16
CA GLN A 486 10.47 12.79 13.95
C GLN A 486 10.81 12.94 15.43
N ILE A 487 9.94 12.39 16.28
CA ILE A 487 10.13 12.22 17.73
C ILE A 487 10.14 10.72 18.01
N VAL A 488 11.29 10.19 18.41
CA VAL A 488 11.50 8.78 18.74
C VAL A 488 11.40 8.60 20.25
N LEU A 489 10.41 7.83 20.70
CA LEU A 489 10.18 7.49 22.11
C LEU A 489 10.63 6.04 22.34
N THR A 490 11.46 5.80 23.35
CA THR A 490 11.87 4.42 23.69
C THR A 490 12.18 4.26 25.18
N HIS A 491 11.95 3.06 25.72
CA HIS A 491 12.51 2.67 27.03
C HIS A 491 13.82 1.87 26.89
N ASN A 492 14.24 1.51 25.67
CA ASN A 492 15.49 0.79 25.47
C ASN A 492 16.65 1.78 25.39
N PHE A 493 17.53 1.77 26.40
CA PHE A 493 18.57 2.79 26.51
C PHE A 493 19.65 2.62 25.44
N ASP A 494 19.95 1.38 25.05
CA ASP A 494 20.91 1.10 23.98
C ASP A 494 20.42 1.57 22.61
N PHE A 495 19.13 1.40 22.32
CA PHE A 495 18.50 1.96 21.13
C PHE A 495 18.52 3.48 21.15
N PHE A 496 18.17 4.11 22.28
CA PHE A 496 18.27 5.56 22.47
C PHE A 496 19.70 6.08 22.18
N ARG A 497 20.74 5.44 22.73
CA ARG A 497 22.15 5.79 22.47
C ARG A 497 22.54 5.58 21.01
N THR A 498 22.00 4.55 20.37
CA THR A 498 22.26 4.27 18.95
C THR A 498 21.67 5.37 18.06
N ILE A 499 20.44 5.82 18.32
CA ILE A 499 19.84 6.96 17.61
C ILE A 499 20.62 8.25 17.86
N GLN A 500 20.99 8.51 19.13
CA GLN A 500 21.77 9.68 19.49
C GLN A 500 23.11 9.72 18.73
N SER A 501 23.85 8.60 18.73
CA SER A 501 25.18 8.53 18.12
C SER A 501 25.15 8.51 16.60
N ARG A 502 24.31 7.65 15.99
CA ARG A 502 24.34 7.37 14.55
C ARG A 502 23.43 8.25 13.71
N VAL A 503 22.26 8.64 14.22
CA VAL A 503 21.28 9.42 13.46
C VAL A 503 21.40 10.91 13.75
N ILE A 504 21.39 11.29 15.03
CA ILE A 504 21.45 12.71 15.41
C ILE A 504 22.87 13.23 15.16
N GLY A 505 23.87 12.61 15.80
CA GLY A 505 25.29 12.89 15.53
C GLY A 505 25.77 14.31 15.90
N GLY A 506 27.09 14.48 15.99
CA GLY A 506 27.74 15.79 16.12
C GLY A 506 27.35 16.59 17.38
N THR A 507 27.33 17.92 17.26
CA THR A 507 27.02 18.85 18.37
C THR A 507 25.55 18.83 18.78
N SER A 508 24.65 18.38 17.90
CA SER A 508 23.20 18.37 18.12
C SER A 508 22.72 17.17 18.92
N GLN A 509 23.57 16.15 19.18
CA GLN A 509 23.27 14.99 20.04
C GLN A 509 22.66 15.37 21.39
N ARG A 510 23.03 16.55 21.91
CA ARG A 510 22.62 17.01 23.24
C ARG A 510 21.32 17.82 23.20
N LYS A 511 21.14 18.61 22.15
CA LYS A 511 19.96 19.49 21.99
C LYS A 511 18.74 18.71 21.55
N ASN A 512 18.94 17.65 20.79
CA ASN A 512 17.88 16.83 20.18
C ASN A 512 17.69 15.49 20.88
N SER A 513 18.23 15.30 22.08
CA SER A 513 18.02 14.10 22.88
C SER A 513 17.56 14.48 24.29
N PHE A 514 16.51 13.81 24.76
CA PHE A 514 15.88 14.09 26.03
C PHE A 514 15.69 12.83 26.85
N ILE A 515 15.58 13.05 28.15
CA ILE A 515 15.19 12.02 29.10
C ILE A 515 13.99 12.49 29.90
N ALA A 516 12.92 11.70 29.83
CA ALA A 516 11.68 11.97 30.54
C ALA A 516 11.79 11.54 32.00
N GLN A 517 11.51 12.47 32.90
CA GLN A 517 11.46 12.26 34.34
C GLN A 517 10.05 12.55 34.85
N LYS A 518 9.49 11.60 35.60
CA LYS A 518 8.16 11.72 36.18
C LYS A 518 8.29 12.38 37.55
N HIS A 519 7.77 13.58 37.72
CA HIS A 519 7.58 14.18 39.05
C HIS A 519 6.14 13.98 39.52
N ILE A 520 5.87 14.37 40.76
CA ILE A 520 4.55 14.26 41.38
C ILE A 520 3.48 14.93 40.50
N ASP A 521 3.71 16.13 39.98
CA ASP A 521 2.67 16.88 39.27
C ASP A 521 2.86 16.99 37.75
N GLN A 522 4.05 16.68 37.25
CA GLN A 522 4.39 16.89 35.84
C GLN A 522 5.50 15.96 35.35
N ILE A 523 5.59 15.81 34.04
CA ILE A 523 6.74 15.19 33.38
C ILE A 523 7.68 16.29 32.91
N LYS A 524 8.97 16.15 33.23
CA LYS A 524 10.02 17.04 32.74
C LYS A 524 10.92 16.31 31.76
N LEU A 525 11.25 16.98 30.66
CA LEU A 525 12.25 16.51 29.71
C LEU A 525 13.58 17.21 30.03
N THR A 526 14.55 16.43 30.50
CA THR A 526 15.92 16.89 30.73
C THR A 526 16.76 16.62 29.50
N SER A 527 17.73 17.48 29.18
CA SER A 527 18.64 17.23 28.05
C SER A 527 19.45 15.96 28.33
N GLY A 528 19.36 14.97 27.44
CA GLY A 528 20.13 13.72 27.47
C GLY A 528 21.59 13.89 27.06
N GLY A 529 22.14 15.10 27.20
CA GLY A 529 23.41 15.53 26.63
C GLY A 529 24.61 15.60 27.59
N ASN A 530 24.44 15.31 28.88
CA ASN A 530 25.60 15.23 29.78
C ASN A 530 26.19 13.82 29.75
N LYS A 531 27.53 13.73 29.69
CA LYS A 531 28.31 12.47 29.78
C LYS A 531 27.87 11.57 30.94
N THR A 532 27.34 12.19 32.00
CA THR A 532 26.84 11.56 33.22
C THR A 532 25.76 10.51 32.98
N THR A 533 24.92 10.65 31.95
CA THR A 533 23.80 9.74 31.73
C THR A 533 24.10 8.65 30.70
N THR A 534 25.00 8.89 29.73
CA THR A 534 25.36 7.94 28.67
C THR A 534 26.60 7.10 28.96
N ASN A 535 27.53 7.62 29.77
CA ASN A 535 28.72 6.93 30.27
C ASN A 535 29.02 7.38 31.72
N PRO A 536 28.24 6.92 32.71
CA PRO A 536 28.36 7.37 34.10
C PRO A 536 29.76 7.14 34.67
N PHE A 537 30.43 6.07 34.24
CA PHE A 537 31.75 5.69 34.75
C PHE A 537 32.86 6.70 34.42
N GLU A 538 32.83 7.32 33.23
CA GLU A 538 33.80 8.36 32.84
C GLU A 538 33.81 9.53 33.82
N LEU A 539 32.65 9.87 34.38
CA LEU A 539 32.51 10.89 35.40
C LEU A 539 32.93 10.36 36.78
N TRP A 540 32.40 9.19 37.16
CA TRP A 540 32.57 8.64 38.50
C TRP A 540 34.04 8.45 38.87
N ARG A 541 34.88 8.01 37.94
CA ARG A 541 36.33 7.86 38.17
C ARG A 541 37.04 9.16 38.60
N THR A 542 36.49 10.32 38.24
CA THR A 542 37.05 11.64 38.57
C THR A 542 36.38 12.33 39.77
N LYS A 543 35.30 11.74 40.31
CA LYS A 543 34.48 12.31 41.38
C LYS A 543 34.40 11.42 42.61
N LEU A 544 35.43 10.61 42.86
CA LEU A 544 35.48 9.69 43.99
C LEU A 544 35.51 10.39 45.36
N SER A 545 35.78 11.69 45.41
CA SER A 545 35.64 12.53 46.61
C SER A 545 34.19 12.70 47.06
N ASP A 546 33.21 12.45 46.18
CA ASP A 546 31.80 12.33 46.54
C ASP A 546 31.51 10.92 47.11
N PRO A 547 30.99 10.80 48.34
CA PRO A 547 30.77 9.51 48.98
C PRO A 547 29.74 8.65 48.25
N ILE A 548 28.74 9.24 47.60
CA ILE A 548 27.75 8.50 46.81
C ILE A 548 28.44 7.85 45.60
N VAL A 549 29.28 8.62 44.91
CA VAL A 549 30.02 8.14 43.73
C VAL A 549 31.04 7.06 44.12
N LEU A 550 31.72 7.22 45.26
CA LEU A 550 32.64 6.22 45.80
C LEU A 550 31.94 4.87 45.98
N VAL A 551 30.78 4.84 46.63
CA VAL A 551 30.01 3.61 46.88
C VAL A 551 29.49 3.03 45.56
N ALA A 552 28.91 3.86 44.69
CA ALA A 552 28.39 3.43 43.40
C ALA A 552 29.45 2.80 42.48
N THR A 553 30.73 3.14 42.67
CA THR A 553 31.85 2.67 41.86
C THR A 553 32.38 1.29 42.28
N ILE A 554 32.06 0.80 43.49
CA ILE A 554 32.54 -0.49 44.01
C ILE A 554 32.23 -1.67 43.06
N PRO A 555 30.98 -1.87 42.58
CA PRO A 555 30.68 -2.96 41.66
C PRO A 555 31.44 -2.82 40.34
N PHE A 556 31.65 -1.60 39.87
CA PHE A 556 32.35 -1.35 38.62
C PHE A 556 33.82 -1.78 38.70
N ILE A 557 34.54 -1.30 39.71
CA ILE A 557 35.96 -1.67 39.91
C ILE A 557 36.09 -3.17 40.16
N ARG A 558 35.15 -3.77 40.89
CA ARG A 558 35.11 -5.23 41.09
C ARG A 558 35.09 -6.00 39.77
N ASN A 559 34.26 -5.58 38.81
CA ASN A 559 34.18 -6.22 37.50
C ASN A 559 35.46 -6.00 36.68
N LEU A 560 36.06 -4.81 36.71
CA LEU A 560 37.35 -4.58 36.06
C LEU A 560 38.45 -5.48 36.63
N VAL A 561 38.50 -5.63 37.96
CA VAL A 561 39.42 -6.55 38.63
C VAL A 561 39.10 -8.00 38.23
N GLU A 562 37.83 -8.39 38.13
CA GLU A 562 37.44 -9.72 37.64
C GLU A 562 37.99 -10.00 36.23
N TYR A 563 37.87 -9.05 35.31
CA TYR A 563 38.36 -9.20 33.94
C TYR A 563 39.89 -9.20 33.85
N ARG A 564 40.59 -8.48 34.74
CA ARG A 564 42.05 -8.39 34.74
C ARG A 564 42.73 -9.54 35.48
N GLU A 565 42.19 -9.97 36.61
CA GLU A 565 42.85 -10.87 37.57
C GLU A 565 42.08 -12.17 37.83
N GLY A 566 40.81 -12.25 37.41
CA GLY A 566 39.93 -13.39 37.66
C GLY A 566 39.26 -13.39 39.04
N LYS A 567 38.29 -14.30 39.22
CA LYS A 567 37.45 -14.40 40.44
C LYS A 567 38.19 -14.87 41.70
N SER A 568 39.42 -15.36 41.55
CA SER A 568 40.23 -15.88 42.66
C SER A 568 41.18 -14.84 43.25
N SER A 569 41.24 -13.62 42.69
CA SER A 569 42.16 -12.60 43.19
C SER A 569 41.72 -12.02 44.53
N ASN A 570 42.69 -11.66 45.38
CA ASN A 570 42.41 -11.04 46.68
C ASN A 570 41.65 -9.71 46.52
N ASN A 571 41.97 -8.93 45.49
CA ASN A 571 41.30 -7.66 45.18
C ASN A 571 39.82 -7.90 44.82
N TYR A 572 39.53 -8.90 43.98
CA TYR A 572 38.16 -9.27 43.64
C TYR A 572 37.38 -9.72 44.86
N MET A 573 37.99 -10.54 45.72
CA MET A 573 37.36 -11.05 46.93
C MET A 573 37.07 -9.93 47.94
N LYS A 574 38.02 -9.01 48.18
CA LYS A 574 37.81 -7.83 49.04
C LYS A 574 36.66 -6.94 48.54
N LEU A 575 36.63 -6.64 47.24
CA LEU A 575 35.53 -5.84 46.66
C LEU A 575 34.19 -6.60 46.69
N THR A 576 34.21 -7.92 46.58
CA THR A 576 33.01 -8.76 46.76
C THR A 576 32.49 -8.70 48.21
N SER A 577 33.37 -8.67 49.20
CA SER A 577 33.00 -8.48 50.62
C SER A 577 32.38 -7.11 50.91
N LEU A 578 32.49 -6.12 50.02
CA LEU A 578 31.77 -4.85 50.15
C LEU A 578 30.37 -4.87 49.51
N LEU A 579 30.03 -5.93 48.77
CA LEU A 579 28.70 -6.12 48.19
C LEU A 579 27.89 -7.19 48.94
N HIS A 580 28.54 -7.92 49.85
CA HIS A 580 27.99 -9.02 50.61
C HIS A 580 28.63 -9.07 52.01
N ILE A 581 27.85 -9.33 53.06
CA ILE A 581 28.36 -9.47 54.42
C ILE A 581 29.16 -10.78 54.54
N LYS A 582 30.48 -10.65 54.72
CA LYS A 582 31.48 -11.70 54.92
C LYS A 582 32.32 -11.43 56.16
N SER A 583 33.18 -12.37 56.53
CA SER A 583 34.01 -12.28 57.75
C SER A 583 34.96 -11.08 57.78
N ASP A 584 35.40 -10.60 56.62
CA ASP A 584 36.31 -9.46 56.47
C ASP A 584 35.61 -8.13 56.14
N THR A 585 34.30 -8.13 55.83
CA THR A 585 33.57 -6.93 55.40
C THR A 585 33.72 -5.75 56.38
N ALA A 586 33.66 -6.01 57.69
CA ALA A 586 33.76 -4.97 58.72
C ALA A 586 35.18 -4.42 58.91
N SER A 587 36.22 -5.08 58.38
CA SER A 587 37.60 -4.65 58.56
C SER A 587 38.15 -3.81 57.40
N ILE A 588 37.53 -3.86 56.22
CA ILE A 588 37.99 -3.16 55.00
C ILE A 588 37.96 -1.63 55.18
N THR A 589 39.10 -0.99 54.93
CA THR A 589 39.31 0.46 55.13
C THR A 589 39.35 1.25 53.82
N VAL A 590 39.28 2.58 53.91
CA VAL A 590 39.57 3.50 52.79
C VAL A 590 40.95 3.23 52.19
N SER A 591 41.98 2.99 53.00
CA SER A 591 43.34 2.68 52.53
C SER A 591 43.38 1.40 51.67
N ASP A 592 42.63 0.36 52.05
CA ASP A 592 42.52 -0.87 51.25
C ASP A 592 41.94 -0.59 49.87
N ILE A 593 40.83 0.16 49.81
CA ILE A 593 40.14 0.46 48.55
C ILE A 593 40.91 1.44 47.69
N GLN A 594 41.58 2.43 48.30
CA GLN A 594 42.43 3.37 47.57
C GLN A 594 43.54 2.64 46.80
N THR A 595 44.15 1.62 47.41
CA THR A 595 45.18 0.79 46.78
C THR A 595 44.60 0.06 45.56
N ILE A 596 43.47 -0.66 45.76
CA ILE A 596 42.81 -1.42 44.68
C ILE A 596 42.37 -0.50 43.53
N TYR A 597 41.85 0.68 43.85
CA TYR A 597 41.37 1.63 42.85
C TYR A 597 42.53 2.21 42.04
N LYS A 598 43.63 2.63 42.69
CA LYS A 598 44.83 3.14 42.00
C LYS A 598 45.48 2.09 41.09
N ASP A 599 45.42 0.82 41.48
CA ASP A 599 45.91 -0.29 40.66
C ASP A 599 45.00 -0.59 39.46
N THR A 600 43.74 -0.13 39.49
CA THR A 600 42.71 -0.42 38.47
C THR A 600 42.45 0.73 37.52
N ILE A 601 42.44 1.97 38.01
CA ILE A 601 42.09 3.17 37.25
C ILE A 601 43.01 4.35 37.60
N ASN A 602 43.16 5.27 36.67
CA ASN A 602 43.93 6.50 36.85
C ASN A 602 43.11 7.58 37.56
N GLU A 603 43.78 8.62 38.09
CA GLU A 603 43.17 9.82 38.68
C GLU A 603 42.33 9.58 39.95
N VAL A 604 42.68 8.55 40.74
CA VAL A 604 42.00 8.24 42.01
C VAL A 604 42.42 9.21 43.11
N ASP A 605 41.48 10.06 43.52
CA ASP A 605 41.61 10.91 44.70
C ASP A 605 40.58 10.52 45.78
N LEU A 606 41.10 10.00 46.90
CA LEU A 606 40.35 9.70 48.12
C LEU A 606 40.93 10.44 49.33
N SER A 607 41.67 11.53 49.09
CA SER A 607 42.30 12.32 50.14
C SER A 607 41.29 12.99 51.09
N SER A 608 40.04 13.13 50.66
CA SER A 608 38.93 13.67 51.44
C SER A 608 38.42 12.73 52.55
N TYR A 609 38.89 11.48 52.63
CA TYR A 609 38.43 10.49 53.60
C TYR A 609 39.54 10.08 54.59
N PRO A 610 39.21 9.84 55.88
CA PRO A 610 40.16 9.22 56.81
C PRO A 610 40.55 7.81 56.34
N GLN A 611 41.84 7.53 56.28
CA GLN A 611 42.36 6.30 55.64
C GLN A 611 42.01 5.02 56.41
N ASP A 612 41.77 5.12 57.72
CA ASP A 612 41.36 4.04 58.62
C ASP A 612 39.83 3.86 58.68
N LYS A 613 39.04 4.79 58.12
CA LYS A 613 37.57 4.70 58.09
C LYS A 613 37.12 3.44 57.37
N LYS A 614 36.13 2.75 57.92
CA LYS A 614 35.57 1.54 57.31
C LYS A 614 34.67 1.90 56.15
N ILE A 615 34.82 1.17 55.04
CA ILE A 615 33.98 1.40 53.85
C ILE A 615 32.52 1.02 54.14
N LEU A 616 32.29 0.00 54.97
CA LEU A 616 30.95 -0.39 55.41
C LEU A 616 30.20 0.78 56.07
N ASP A 617 30.90 1.56 56.90
CA ASP A 617 30.32 2.74 57.56
C ASP A 617 29.96 3.82 56.53
N ILE A 618 30.86 4.06 55.54
CA ILE A 618 30.59 5.00 54.43
C ILE A 618 29.36 4.55 53.64
N ILE A 619 29.19 3.26 53.35
CA ILE A 619 28.01 2.73 52.64
C ILE A 619 26.73 3.04 53.41
N PHE A 620 26.73 2.83 54.73
CA PHE A 620 25.56 3.11 55.57
C PHE A 620 25.29 4.61 55.73
N GLU A 621 26.33 5.44 55.90
CA GLU A 621 26.20 6.91 55.91
C GLU A 621 25.61 7.43 54.60
N VAL A 622 26.11 6.95 53.47
CA VAL A 622 25.57 7.28 52.13
C VAL A 622 24.10 6.88 52.01
N SER A 623 23.74 5.70 52.52
CA SER A 623 22.36 5.23 52.48
C SER A 623 21.42 6.12 53.30
N GLU A 624 21.85 6.60 54.47
CA GLU A 624 21.12 7.56 55.29
C GLU A 624 21.01 8.94 54.61
N ILE A 625 22.09 9.43 54.00
CA ILE A 625 22.09 10.67 53.20
C ILE A 625 21.02 10.57 52.10
N LEU A 626 21.06 9.49 51.31
CA LEU A 626 20.16 9.27 50.18
C LEU A 626 18.70 9.16 50.62
N TYR A 627 18.43 8.53 51.77
CA TYR A 627 17.09 8.47 52.36
C TYR A 627 16.55 9.86 52.74
N GLY A 628 17.40 10.75 53.26
CA GLY A 628 17.03 12.10 53.67
C GLY A 628 16.89 13.13 52.54
N LEU A 629 17.38 12.82 51.33
CA LEU A 629 17.21 13.71 50.18
C LEU A 629 15.74 13.80 49.76
N GLN A 630 15.31 14.96 49.27
CA GLN A 630 14.01 15.11 48.61
C GLN A 630 13.87 14.11 47.46
N ASN A 631 12.65 13.62 47.23
CA ASN A 631 12.38 12.71 46.12
C ASN A 631 12.45 13.46 44.81
N ASP A 632 13.57 13.26 44.11
CA ASP A 632 13.67 13.57 42.70
C ASP A 632 13.84 12.25 41.97
N ASP A 633 12.85 11.87 41.16
CA ASP A 633 12.89 10.71 40.26
C ASP A 633 13.89 10.92 39.10
N SER A 634 14.73 11.97 39.17
CA SER A 634 15.96 12.11 38.42
C SER A 634 16.76 10.81 38.34
N LEU A 635 17.26 10.51 37.14
CA LEU A 635 18.12 9.37 36.82
C LEU A 635 19.52 9.51 37.44
N ASN A 636 19.59 9.40 38.77
CA ASN A 636 20.85 9.32 39.49
C ASN A 636 21.17 7.85 39.72
N LEU A 637 21.80 7.23 38.73
CA LEU A 637 22.19 5.82 38.78
C LEU A 637 23.07 5.52 40.00
N GLU A 638 23.95 6.45 40.37
CA GLU A 638 24.81 6.40 41.54
C GLU A 638 24.01 6.29 42.85
N ASN A 639 22.87 7.00 42.95
CA ASN A 639 22.00 6.95 44.12
C ASN A 639 21.35 5.57 44.22
N LYS A 640 20.80 5.07 43.10
CA LYS A 640 20.10 3.78 43.05
C LYS A 640 21.04 2.62 43.37
N ILE A 641 22.25 2.63 42.81
CA ILE A 641 23.27 1.60 43.10
C ILE A 641 23.67 1.67 44.57
N SER A 642 24.03 2.85 45.07
CA SER A 642 24.52 2.99 46.46
C SER A 642 23.46 2.59 47.48
N LEU A 643 22.22 3.01 47.28
CA LEU A 643 21.11 2.64 48.14
C LEU A 643 20.80 1.14 48.08
N SER A 644 20.88 0.53 46.89
CA SER A 644 20.71 -0.92 46.72
C SER A 644 21.78 -1.73 47.44
N ILE A 645 23.04 -1.29 47.40
CA ILE A 645 24.14 -1.92 48.16
C ILE A 645 23.84 -1.85 49.66
N GLY A 646 23.48 -0.67 50.18
CA GLY A 646 23.13 -0.48 51.59
C GLY A 646 21.97 -1.36 52.06
N ILE A 647 20.87 -1.38 51.30
CA ILE A 647 19.69 -2.23 51.58
C ILE A 647 20.09 -3.70 51.67
N ARG A 648 20.87 -4.20 50.69
CA ARG A 648 21.31 -5.59 50.66
C ARG A 648 22.17 -5.93 51.87
N LEU A 649 23.17 -5.09 52.17
CA LEU A 649 24.06 -5.33 53.30
C LEU A 649 23.29 -5.35 54.62
N LYS A 650 22.33 -4.45 54.83
CA LYS A 650 21.43 -4.47 56.00
C LYS A 650 20.60 -5.76 56.07
N ALA A 651 20.04 -6.21 54.95
CA ALA A 651 19.30 -7.47 54.89
C ALA A 651 20.17 -8.69 55.21
N GLU A 652 21.38 -8.74 54.66
CA GLU A 652 22.32 -9.81 54.97
C GLU A 652 22.77 -9.77 56.43
N THR A 653 23.01 -8.59 57.02
CA THR A 653 23.29 -8.44 58.45
C THR A 653 22.15 -9.00 59.31
N LEU A 654 20.88 -8.68 58.98
CA LEU A 654 19.72 -9.25 59.65
C LEU A 654 19.71 -10.77 59.56
N MET A 655 19.77 -11.30 58.33
CA MET A 655 19.65 -12.74 58.09
C MET A 655 20.79 -13.49 58.79
N TRP A 656 22.03 -13.01 58.64
CA TRP A 656 23.16 -13.57 59.37
C TRP A 656 22.94 -13.51 60.86
N SER A 657 22.42 -12.44 61.46
CA SER A 657 22.18 -12.39 62.92
C SER A 657 21.17 -13.44 63.42
N LYS A 658 20.29 -13.94 62.54
CA LYS A 658 19.16 -14.81 62.90
C LYS A 658 19.33 -16.27 62.53
N ILE A 659 20.31 -16.64 61.70
CA ILE A 659 20.57 -18.04 61.35
C ILE A 659 21.63 -18.67 62.23
N THR A 660 21.51 -19.97 62.44
CA THR A 660 22.44 -20.79 63.23
C THR A 660 23.62 -21.28 62.40
N ASP A 661 23.40 -21.67 61.14
CA ASP A 661 24.47 -22.11 60.23
C ASP A 661 25.25 -20.90 59.65
N LYS A 662 26.45 -20.67 60.18
CA LYS A 662 27.38 -19.62 59.71
C LYS A 662 28.33 -20.06 58.59
N SER A 663 28.08 -21.21 57.97
CA SER A 663 28.96 -21.74 56.91
C SER A 663 29.04 -20.77 55.73
N PRO A 664 30.25 -20.52 55.19
CA PRO A 664 30.43 -19.64 54.03
C PRO A 664 29.60 -20.09 52.83
N ILE A 665 28.93 -19.13 52.17
CA ILE A 665 28.12 -19.39 50.98
C ILE A 665 28.97 -19.15 49.72
N LYS A 666 28.92 -20.09 48.77
CA LYS A 666 29.54 -19.97 47.44
C LYS A 666 28.45 -19.67 46.40
N GLY A 667 28.73 -18.76 45.46
CA GLY A 667 27.77 -18.37 44.40
C GLY A 667 26.81 -17.26 44.85
N SER A 668 25.52 -17.42 44.55
CA SER A 668 24.43 -16.48 44.87
C SER A 668 24.23 -16.37 46.39
N GLN A 669 24.92 -15.40 47.03
CA GLN A 669 24.94 -15.30 48.49
C GLN A 669 23.59 -14.87 49.06
N THR A 670 23.02 -13.75 48.60
CA THR A 670 21.82 -13.16 49.19
C THR A 670 20.61 -14.09 49.07
N GLY A 671 20.36 -14.67 47.88
CA GLY A 671 19.29 -15.65 47.66
C GLY A 671 19.47 -16.93 48.47
N THR A 672 20.69 -17.49 48.52
CA THR A 672 20.97 -18.69 49.34
C THR A 672 20.81 -18.41 50.83
N LEU A 673 21.29 -17.26 51.30
CA LEU A 673 21.16 -16.82 52.69
C LEU A 673 19.69 -16.65 53.08
N PHE A 674 18.89 -16.04 52.20
CA PHE A 674 17.45 -15.93 52.39
C PHE A 674 16.75 -17.28 52.44
N ASN A 675 17.10 -18.22 51.58
CA ASN A 675 16.54 -19.58 51.63
C ASN A 675 16.87 -20.29 52.95
N LYS A 676 18.10 -20.13 53.47
CA LYS A 676 18.47 -20.64 54.80
C LYS A 676 17.63 -19.97 55.90
N PHE A 677 17.57 -18.64 55.90
CA PHE A 677 16.79 -17.87 56.88
C PHE A 677 15.30 -18.23 56.87
N LYS A 678 14.68 -18.28 55.69
CA LYS A 678 13.28 -18.69 55.50
C LYS A 678 13.05 -20.15 55.90
N GLY A 679 14.03 -21.02 55.69
CA GLY A 679 14.00 -22.43 56.10
C GLY A 679 14.04 -22.61 57.62
N GLU A 680 15.01 -21.98 58.30
CA GLU A 680 15.17 -22.07 59.76
C GLU A 680 14.00 -21.42 60.53
N HIS A 681 13.38 -20.39 59.97
CA HIS A 681 12.29 -19.63 60.62
C HIS A 681 10.91 -19.89 60.01
N LYS A 682 10.74 -20.99 59.27
CA LYS A 682 9.48 -21.32 58.62
C LYS A 682 8.36 -21.49 59.65
N GLY A 683 7.29 -20.69 59.51
CA GLY A 683 6.15 -20.72 60.43
C GLY A 683 6.34 -19.92 61.71
N SER A 684 7.46 -19.22 61.89
CA SER A 684 7.69 -18.30 63.00
C SER A 684 6.84 -17.01 62.86
N PRO A 685 5.89 -16.73 63.77
CA PRO A 685 5.11 -15.50 63.72
C PRO A 685 5.96 -14.24 63.94
N THR A 686 7.04 -14.36 64.72
CA THR A 686 7.93 -13.23 65.07
C THR A 686 8.83 -12.83 63.91
N GLU A 687 9.24 -13.77 63.06
CA GLU A 687 10.14 -13.50 61.93
C GLU A 687 9.39 -13.37 60.59
N SER A 688 8.07 -13.56 60.55
CA SER A 688 7.26 -13.49 59.32
C SER A 688 7.38 -12.15 58.60
N ALA A 689 7.44 -11.04 59.34
CA ALA A 689 7.64 -9.70 58.76
C ALA A 689 9.04 -9.55 58.15
N ASN A 690 10.07 -10.04 58.83
CA ASN A 690 11.45 -10.03 58.34
C ASN A 690 11.65 -10.91 57.11
N ILE A 691 10.99 -12.07 57.05
CA ILE A 691 10.99 -12.93 55.86
C ILE A 691 10.38 -12.19 54.67
N LYS A 692 9.22 -11.54 54.83
CA LYS A 692 8.60 -10.75 53.76
C LYS A 692 9.46 -9.57 53.33
N LEU A 693 10.12 -8.90 54.28
CA LEU A 693 11.02 -7.79 54.00
C LEU A 693 12.25 -8.27 53.19
N CYS A 694 12.91 -9.34 53.62
CA CYS A 694 14.07 -9.91 52.91
C CYS A 694 13.68 -10.48 51.53
N GLU A 695 12.47 -11.03 51.39
CA GLU A 695 11.92 -11.47 50.09
C GLU A 695 11.79 -10.27 49.13
N LEU A 696 11.27 -9.14 49.63
CA LEU A 696 11.17 -7.90 48.87
C LEU A 696 12.55 -7.33 48.49
N VAL A 697 13.53 -7.41 49.40
CA VAL A 697 14.92 -7.03 49.11
C VAL A 697 15.51 -7.86 47.98
N ASN A 698 15.34 -9.19 48.01
CA ASN A 698 15.83 -10.07 46.95
C ASN A 698 15.19 -9.75 45.59
N LEU A 699 13.92 -9.38 45.58
CA LEU A 699 13.21 -9.01 44.36
C LEU A 699 13.68 -7.66 43.79
N MET A 700 13.94 -6.68 44.66
CA MET A 700 14.20 -5.28 44.28
C MET A 700 15.68 -4.91 44.17
N THR A 701 16.60 -5.73 44.70
CA THR A 701 18.04 -5.47 44.65
C THR A 701 18.77 -6.61 43.93
N PRO A 702 18.71 -6.69 42.58
CA PRO A 702 19.24 -7.82 41.82
C PRO A 702 20.73 -8.07 42.12
N GLU A 703 21.10 -9.34 42.31
CA GLU A 703 22.44 -9.78 42.77
C GLU A 703 23.58 -9.34 41.83
N ASN A 704 23.25 -9.10 40.57
CA ASN A 704 24.15 -8.83 39.47
C ASN A 704 24.26 -7.33 39.18
N ILE A 705 24.96 -6.56 40.03
CA ILE A 705 25.43 -5.21 39.64
C ILE A 705 26.71 -5.38 38.81
N HIS A 706 26.54 -5.88 37.58
CA HIS A 706 27.62 -6.14 36.64
C HIS A 706 27.82 -4.97 35.65
N LEU A 707 29.03 -4.87 35.11
CA LEU A 707 29.52 -3.75 34.29
C LEU A 707 28.85 -3.60 32.91
N ASN A 708 28.04 -4.57 32.48
CA ASN A 708 27.41 -4.54 31.16
C ASN A 708 26.20 -3.61 31.14
N SER A 709 26.16 -2.71 30.14
CA SER A 709 25.09 -1.71 29.93
C SER A 709 23.67 -2.30 29.96
N PHE A 710 23.53 -3.56 29.53
CA PHE A 710 22.29 -4.34 29.51
C PHE A 710 21.72 -4.65 30.91
N MET A 711 22.51 -4.54 31.99
CA MET A 711 22.09 -4.95 33.35
C MET A 711 21.73 -3.79 34.28
N TYR A 712 21.98 -2.53 33.89
CA TYR A 712 21.49 -1.38 34.64
C TYR A 712 20.06 -1.00 34.27
N GLU A 713 19.51 -1.46 33.12
CA GLU A 713 18.14 -1.16 32.69
C GLU A 713 17.08 -1.43 33.79
N PRO A 714 17.09 -2.58 34.50
CA PRO A 714 16.13 -2.82 35.58
C PRO A 714 16.25 -1.81 36.74
N ILE A 715 17.49 -1.39 37.09
CA ILE A 715 17.73 -0.41 38.16
C ILE A 715 17.39 1.01 37.68
N LEU A 716 17.66 1.33 36.41
CA LEU A 716 17.29 2.61 35.79
C LEU A 716 15.77 2.79 35.76
N ASP A 717 15.01 1.72 35.51
CA ASP A 717 13.55 1.73 35.46
C ASP A 717 12.86 1.67 36.84
N MET A 718 13.58 1.33 37.92
CA MET A 718 13.04 1.40 39.28
C MET A 718 12.95 2.83 39.79
N SER A 719 11.83 3.23 40.41
CA SER A 719 11.72 4.56 41.03
C SER A 719 12.61 4.70 42.27
N ASN A 720 13.10 5.91 42.52
CA ASN A 720 13.89 6.21 43.72
C ASN A 720 13.05 6.01 44.99
N ASP A 721 11.75 6.31 44.91
CA ASP A 721 10.79 6.20 46.00
C ASP A 721 10.67 4.77 46.53
N HIS A 722 10.60 3.78 45.64
CA HIS A 722 10.49 2.38 46.04
C HIS A 722 11.74 1.90 46.79
N LEU A 723 12.94 2.31 46.35
CA LEU A 723 14.19 1.98 47.06
C LEU A 723 14.29 2.70 48.42
N LYS A 724 13.87 3.97 48.50
CA LYS A 724 13.83 4.72 49.77
C LYS A 724 12.84 4.12 50.76
N GLU A 725 11.65 3.73 50.31
CA GLU A 725 10.66 3.06 51.15
C GLU A 725 11.19 1.73 51.69
N LEU A 726 11.85 0.94 50.82
CA LEU A 726 12.47 -0.33 51.21
C LEU A 726 13.60 -0.11 52.22
N TYR A 727 14.46 0.89 51.99
CA TYR A 727 15.51 1.25 52.95
C TYR A 727 14.92 1.73 54.28
N GLY A 728 13.84 2.52 54.25
CA GLY A 728 13.13 2.97 55.45
C GLY A 728 12.64 1.82 56.33
N LYS A 729 12.29 0.68 55.73
CA LYS A 729 11.88 -0.54 56.46
C LYS A 729 13.05 -1.30 57.08
N ILE A 730 14.27 -1.15 56.55
CA ILE A 730 15.44 -1.96 56.92
C ILE A 730 16.56 -1.19 57.63
N ARG A 731 16.55 0.14 57.60
CA ARG A 731 17.59 1.03 58.17
C ARG A 731 17.85 0.86 59.67
N HIS A 732 16.83 0.42 60.42
CA HIS A 732 16.86 0.30 61.88
C HIS A 732 17.46 -1.02 62.40
N ILE A 733 17.86 -1.89 61.48
CA ILE A 733 18.64 -3.10 61.74
C ILE A 733 20.10 -2.71 61.89
#